data_AF-A0A813YIP4-F1
#
_entry.id   AF-A0A813YIP4-F1
#
_cell.length_a   1.000
_cell.length_b   1.000
_cell.length_c   1.000
_cell.angle_alpha   90.00
_cell.angle_beta   90.00
_cell.angle_gamma   90.00
#
_symmetry.space_group_name_H-M   'P 1'
#
loop_
_entity.id
_entity.type
_entity.pdbx_description
1 polymer ?
#
loop_
_entity_poly.entity_id
_entity_poly.type
_entity_poly.pdbx_seq_one_letter_code
_entity_poly.pdbx_strand_id
1 'polypeptide(L)'
;MSLQGANLNLNDVWAKVSEGIEHVYRIQDMSATAYMELYTHVYNYCTATQHHTNTRPAGRAVNGNSRGSNMADGANIVGGELYARLKNHLKNYLEKICEKGLDLQGEDVLRFYTTNWEQYRFSSKVTNGFCNYLNRHWVRREYDSGKKDVYEVFTMAIEIWQMIFFQPLNKQVTSACLQLIKSERHNEVINTRLISGVIQSYVELGFSENSGGTNTPNQITSPTLTVYKEYFEAQFLHDTEQFYRLEAATFLVHNSVTEYLKKVAQRLDEEVHRVQSYLHSSTLAALIKKVEEVLIRDQLEAIYAEAKILLRDEKHSDLALLYKLVNRVPNATLELKRIVEDHIRQMGIDAIERVSSTAINDPKLYVETILDIHTKFFKLVQVAFNSEQGFTAALDKACGKFINNNAVTTAAGNTTKSPELLARYCDALLRKGSKAVEETDLEEKFNQIMVVFNYVEDKDVFQKFYGKMLAKRLVGQLSASDDYEESMISKLKQACGFEYTSKLQRMFQDIGVSKNLIDQYRTHCESKRLEDIVDFSVMVLSSNSWPFSAPPQFVLPHELKRTFDSFTHFYTQQHNGRKLTWLHQHSKGDLQTLYTKPKYILHVSAYQMVILLLFNKLPTWTVEQMQDETQIKSDLFLQVLCLLLKSKVITSPQINEDELDEDFKEADIKMNYQVQVATEYKSKKIKINLNVPLKSVEQKDIEGLHRTIDEDRKMVIQAAIVRTMKARQTLKHALLMQEVIQQLSSRFKPKIPVIKKCIDILIEKEYLERQTNEKDVLRYLA
;
A
#
# COMPACT_ATOMS: atom_id res chain seq x y z
N MET A 1 63.22 5.05 -62.57
CA MET A 1 63.41 3.77 -63.28
C MET A 1 62.05 3.31 -63.77
N SER A 2 61.93 3.15 -65.08
CA SER A 2 60.78 2.61 -65.80
C SER A 2 60.37 1.23 -65.27
N LEU A 3 59.12 1.08 -64.82
CA LEU A 3 58.50 -0.22 -64.56
C LEU A 3 58.34 -0.92 -65.92
N GLN A 4 59.24 -1.87 -66.18
CA GLN A 4 59.09 -2.83 -67.27
C GLN A 4 57.77 -3.57 -67.11
N GLY A 5 56.94 -3.53 -68.16
CA GLY A 5 55.77 -4.37 -68.29
C GLY A 5 56.18 -5.84 -68.36
N ALA A 6 56.11 -6.53 -67.22
CA ALA A 6 55.91 -7.96 -67.21
C ALA A 6 54.41 -8.19 -67.33
N ASN A 7 53.96 -8.81 -68.42
CA ASN A 7 52.65 -9.47 -68.46
C ASN A 7 52.65 -10.54 -67.37
N LEU A 8 52.26 -10.19 -66.15
CA LEU A 8 52.02 -11.15 -65.08
C LEU A 8 50.82 -11.99 -65.49
N ASN A 9 51.09 -13.23 -65.92
CA ASN A 9 50.08 -14.20 -66.26
C ASN A 9 49.29 -14.53 -64.98
N LEU A 10 47.97 -14.33 -65.01
CA LEU A 10 47.09 -14.56 -63.86
C LEU A 10 47.24 -15.97 -63.29
N ASN A 11 47.57 -16.95 -64.14
CA ASN A 11 47.76 -18.34 -63.72
C ASN A 11 48.98 -18.53 -62.82
N ASP A 12 50.08 -17.78 -63.03
CA ASP A 12 51.30 -17.89 -62.23
C ASP A 12 51.16 -17.18 -60.88
N VAL A 13 50.45 -16.04 -60.85
CA VAL A 13 50.10 -15.35 -59.61
C VAL A 13 49.10 -16.18 -58.81
N TRP A 14 48.08 -16.73 -59.47
CA TRP A 14 47.07 -17.57 -58.83
C TRP A 14 47.69 -18.85 -58.25
N ALA A 15 48.63 -19.50 -58.94
CA ALA A 15 49.31 -20.69 -58.41
C ALA A 15 49.95 -20.40 -57.04
N LYS A 16 50.74 -19.31 -56.94
CA LYS A 16 51.41 -18.91 -55.69
C LYS A 16 50.43 -18.44 -54.61
N VAL A 17 49.39 -17.70 -54.99
CA VAL A 17 48.35 -17.24 -54.06
C VAL A 17 47.51 -18.41 -53.56
N SER A 18 47.18 -19.38 -54.41
CA SER A 18 46.44 -20.59 -54.04
C SER A 18 47.25 -21.52 -53.11
N GLU A 19 48.56 -21.65 -53.36
CA GLU A 19 49.47 -22.39 -52.47
C GLU A 19 49.57 -21.71 -51.10
N GLY A 20 49.68 -20.37 -51.07
CA GLY A 20 49.64 -19.60 -49.83
C GLY A 20 48.30 -19.70 -49.08
N ILE A 21 47.17 -19.72 -49.81
CA ILE A 21 45.85 -19.95 -49.22
C ILE A 21 45.76 -21.37 -48.64
N GLU A 22 46.18 -22.40 -49.36
CA GLU A 22 46.19 -23.77 -48.83
C GLU A 22 47.07 -23.90 -47.58
N HIS A 23 48.23 -23.23 -47.55
CA HIS A 23 49.12 -23.18 -46.38
C HIS A 23 48.41 -22.57 -45.15
N VAL A 24 47.69 -21.47 -45.37
CA VAL A 24 46.93 -20.75 -44.32
C VAL A 24 45.71 -21.55 -43.86
N TYR A 25 45.00 -22.23 -44.75
CA TYR A 25 43.85 -23.08 -44.42
C TYR A 25 44.24 -24.46 -43.86
N ARG A 26 45.52 -24.84 -43.93
CA ARG A 26 46.10 -25.99 -43.21
C ARG A 26 46.73 -25.61 -41.86
N ILE A 27 46.69 -24.32 -41.48
CA ILE A 27 47.25 -23.79 -40.23
C ILE A 27 48.73 -24.17 -40.08
N GLN A 28 49.48 -24.00 -41.17
CA GLN A 28 50.93 -24.14 -41.13
C GLN A 28 51.57 -22.79 -40.80
N ASP A 29 52.64 -22.80 -40.01
CA ASP A 29 53.36 -21.58 -39.65
C ASP A 29 53.88 -20.88 -40.90
N MET A 30 53.66 -19.58 -40.98
CA MET A 30 54.07 -18.74 -42.10
C MET A 30 55.01 -17.64 -41.60
N SER A 31 56.17 -17.50 -42.24
CA SER A 31 57.10 -16.42 -41.91
C SER A 31 56.54 -15.06 -42.32
N ALA A 32 56.97 -13.99 -41.63
CA ALA A 32 56.60 -12.63 -42.00
C ALA A 32 57.01 -12.27 -43.44
N THR A 33 58.09 -12.88 -43.94
CA THR A 33 58.54 -12.74 -45.34
C THR A 33 57.55 -13.36 -46.31
N ALA A 34 57.09 -14.60 -46.06
CA ALA A 34 56.12 -15.29 -46.90
C ALA A 34 54.75 -14.59 -46.92
N TYR A 35 54.31 -14.04 -45.78
CA TYR A 35 53.09 -13.21 -45.74
C TYR A 35 53.21 -11.95 -46.59
N MET A 36 54.35 -11.25 -46.52
CA MET A 36 54.60 -10.04 -47.32
C MET A 36 54.75 -10.35 -48.81
N GLU A 37 55.31 -11.51 -49.16
CA GLU A 37 55.36 -11.99 -50.55
C GLU A 37 53.96 -12.23 -51.11
N LEU A 38 53.06 -12.88 -50.35
CA LEU A 38 51.65 -13.07 -50.74
C LEU A 38 50.92 -11.73 -50.92
N TYR A 39 51.08 -10.79 -49.97
CA TYR A 39 50.53 -9.44 -50.11
C TYR A 39 51.06 -8.73 -51.35
N THR A 40 52.37 -8.84 -51.61
CA THR A 40 53.03 -8.22 -52.76
C THR A 40 52.56 -8.83 -54.09
N HIS A 41 52.29 -10.14 -54.13
CA HIS A 41 51.71 -10.82 -55.29
C HIS A 41 50.30 -10.33 -55.61
N VAL A 42 49.45 -10.20 -54.58
CA VAL A 42 48.09 -9.63 -54.73
C VAL A 42 48.16 -8.16 -55.16
N TYR A 43 49.06 -7.37 -54.56
CA TYR A 43 49.28 -5.96 -54.89
C TYR A 43 49.75 -5.76 -56.35
N ASN A 44 50.77 -6.51 -56.77
CA ASN A 44 51.33 -6.42 -58.12
C ASN A 44 50.31 -6.82 -59.19
N TYR A 45 49.45 -7.80 -58.90
CA TYR A 45 48.38 -8.20 -59.81
C TYR A 45 47.28 -7.13 -59.91
N CYS A 46 46.84 -6.57 -58.78
CA CYS A 46 45.82 -5.52 -58.77
C CYS A 46 46.30 -4.22 -59.44
N THR A 47 47.62 -3.98 -59.48
CA THR A 47 48.23 -2.78 -60.09
C THR A 47 48.70 -2.98 -61.54
N ALA A 48 48.67 -4.20 -62.06
CA ALA A 48 49.06 -4.49 -63.44
C ALA A 48 47.97 -4.05 -64.44
N THR A 49 48.29 -3.10 -65.31
CA THR A 49 47.39 -2.61 -66.38
C THR A 49 47.35 -3.59 -67.56
N GLN A 50 46.21 -4.25 -67.78
CA GLN A 50 45.97 -4.96 -69.05
C GLN A 50 45.53 -3.96 -70.13
N HIS A 51 46.33 -3.82 -71.20
CA HIS A 51 45.87 -3.20 -72.44
C HIS A 51 44.92 -4.17 -73.16
N HIS A 52 43.61 -3.90 -73.13
CA HIS A 52 42.66 -4.63 -73.95
C HIS A 52 42.90 -4.35 -75.45
N THR A 53 43.42 -5.33 -76.18
CA THR A 53 43.24 -5.42 -77.63
C THR A 53 41.85 -5.97 -77.91
N ASN A 54 40.87 -5.11 -78.19
CA ASN A 54 39.59 -5.54 -78.74
C ASN A 54 39.30 -4.76 -80.03
N THR A 55 39.41 -5.47 -81.14
CA THR A 55 38.87 -5.11 -82.46
C THR A 55 37.36 -4.90 -82.35
N ARG A 56 36.89 -3.67 -82.60
CA ARG A 56 35.46 -3.37 -82.83
C ARG A 56 35.18 -3.28 -84.33
N PRO A 57 34.12 -3.91 -84.87
CA PRO A 57 33.56 -3.54 -86.16
C PRO A 57 32.74 -2.25 -86.05
N ALA A 58 32.69 -1.51 -87.16
CA ALA A 58 32.07 -0.20 -87.31
C ALA A 58 30.56 -0.17 -87.02
N GLY A 59 30.07 0.92 -86.42
CA GLY A 59 28.64 1.19 -86.25
C GLY A 59 28.33 2.58 -85.66
N ARG A 60 28.07 3.53 -86.58
CA ARG A 60 27.25 4.76 -86.50
C ARG A 60 27.28 5.70 -85.28
N ALA A 61 27.60 6.96 -85.60
CA ALA A 61 27.51 8.17 -84.78
C ALA A 61 26.06 8.64 -84.53
N VAL A 62 25.82 9.23 -83.35
CA VAL A 62 24.86 10.33 -83.13
C VAL A 62 25.46 11.32 -82.12
N ASN A 63 25.37 12.61 -82.48
CA ASN A 63 25.85 13.80 -81.76
C ASN A 63 25.13 14.07 -80.44
N GLY A 64 25.87 14.63 -79.48
CA GLY A 64 25.31 15.31 -78.29
C GLY A 64 26.40 15.96 -77.44
N ASN A 65 26.70 17.24 -77.70
CA ASN A 65 27.66 18.08 -76.97
C ASN A 65 27.16 18.45 -75.56
N SER A 66 27.97 18.22 -74.52
CA SER A 66 28.07 19.15 -73.37
C SER A 66 29.40 18.98 -72.62
N ARG A 67 30.09 20.11 -72.44
CA ARG A 67 31.46 20.30 -71.93
C ARG A 67 31.60 20.00 -70.43
N GLY A 68 32.72 19.35 -70.07
CA GLY A 68 33.65 19.87 -69.07
C GLY A 68 33.59 19.32 -67.64
N SER A 69 34.39 18.29 -67.36
CA SER A 69 35.32 18.29 -66.22
C SER A 69 36.35 17.19 -66.40
N ASN A 70 37.62 17.59 -66.57
CA ASN A 70 38.77 16.69 -66.54
C ASN A 70 38.95 16.13 -65.12
N MET A 71 38.75 14.83 -64.95
CA MET A 71 39.50 14.07 -63.95
C MET A 71 40.15 12.86 -64.63
N ALA A 72 41.39 12.66 -64.24
CA ALA A 72 42.40 11.84 -64.91
C ALA A 72 41.94 10.41 -65.21
N ASP A 73 42.22 10.03 -66.46
CA ASP A 73 42.49 8.68 -66.93
C ASP A 73 43.38 7.93 -65.92
N GLY A 74 42.81 6.93 -65.24
CA GLY A 74 43.44 6.19 -64.14
C GLY A 74 43.13 4.71 -64.23
N ALA A 75 44.08 3.94 -64.76
CA ALA A 75 44.25 2.49 -64.73
C ALA A 75 42.99 1.61 -64.49
N ASN A 76 42.61 0.80 -65.48
CA ASN A 76 41.74 -0.36 -65.29
C ASN A 76 42.38 -1.34 -64.29
N ILE A 77 42.03 -1.22 -62.99
CA ILE A 77 42.43 -2.14 -61.92
C ILE A 77 41.79 -3.52 -62.18
N VAL A 78 42.63 -4.54 -62.38
CA VAL A 78 42.22 -5.93 -62.64
C VAL A 78 42.13 -6.68 -61.31
N GLY A 79 40.92 -6.91 -60.79
CA GLY A 79 40.71 -7.61 -59.51
C GLY A 79 39.60 -8.68 -59.50
N GLY A 80 38.68 -8.64 -60.47
CA GLY A 80 37.49 -9.49 -60.47
C GLY A 80 37.76 -10.96 -60.74
N GLU A 81 38.72 -11.29 -61.60
CA GLU A 81 39.05 -12.69 -61.89
C GLU A 81 39.77 -13.36 -60.71
N LEU A 82 40.60 -12.61 -59.97
CA LEU A 82 41.24 -13.07 -58.73
C LEU A 82 40.19 -13.32 -57.63
N TYR A 83 39.23 -12.40 -57.47
CA TYR A 83 38.13 -12.55 -56.52
C TYR A 83 37.24 -13.77 -56.84
N ALA A 84 36.90 -13.99 -58.11
CA ALA A 84 36.10 -15.14 -58.54
C ALA A 84 36.83 -16.49 -58.31
N ARG A 85 38.14 -16.56 -58.59
CA ARG A 85 38.95 -17.75 -58.30
C ARG A 85 39.07 -18.01 -56.81
N LEU A 86 39.21 -16.96 -56.00
CA LEU A 86 39.20 -17.04 -54.54
C LEU A 86 37.87 -17.58 -54.01
N LYS A 87 36.74 -17.04 -54.49
CA LYS A 87 35.40 -17.54 -54.14
C LYS A 87 35.23 -19.03 -54.46
N ASN A 88 35.64 -19.46 -55.65
CA ASN A 88 35.55 -20.85 -56.08
C ASN A 88 36.47 -21.79 -55.29
N HIS A 89 37.69 -21.35 -54.95
CA HIS A 89 38.63 -22.16 -54.17
C HIS A 89 38.12 -22.41 -52.74
N LEU A 90 37.61 -21.36 -52.07
CA LEU A 90 37.02 -21.48 -50.74
C LEU A 90 35.77 -22.35 -50.74
N LYS A 91 34.95 -22.26 -51.79
CA LYS A 91 33.79 -23.13 -52.00
C LYS A 91 34.19 -24.61 -52.10
N ASN A 92 35.13 -24.95 -52.99
CA ASN A 92 35.59 -26.33 -53.16
C ASN A 92 36.28 -26.89 -51.90
N TYR A 93 36.99 -26.05 -51.15
CA TYR A 93 37.60 -26.43 -49.88
C TYR A 93 36.54 -26.80 -48.84
N LEU A 94 35.51 -25.96 -48.68
CA LEU A 94 34.42 -26.21 -47.73
C LEU A 94 33.54 -27.40 -48.12
N GLU A 95 33.27 -27.63 -49.41
CA GLU A 95 32.51 -28.80 -49.88
C GLU A 95 33.19 -30.11 -49.47
N LYS A 96 34.51 -30.23 -49.67
CA LYS A 96 35.30 -31.42 -49.28
C LYS A 96 35.32 -31.69 -47.78
N ILE A 97 35.21 -30.64 -46.96
CA ILE A 97 35.18 -30.79 -45.50
C ILE A 97 33.75 -31.08 -45.05
N CYS A 98 32.75 -30.45 -45.64
CA CYS A 98 31.34 -30.66 -45.31
C CYS A 98 30.93 -32.12 -45.52
N GLU A 99 31.39 -32.78 -46.60
CA GLU A 99 31.13 -34.21 -46.85
C GLU A 99 31.53 -35.12 -45.68
N LYS A 100 32.61 -34.78 -44.96
CA LYS A 100 33.09 -35.58 -43.82
C LYS A 100 32.24 -35.40 -42.55
N GLY A 101 31.41 -34.37 -42.50
CA GLY A 101 30.60 -34.00 -41.34
C GLY A 101 29.16 -34.51 -41.38
N LEU A 102 28.66 -34.97 -42.54
CA LEU A 102 27.23 -35.29 -42.74
C LEU A 102 26.74 -36.52 -41.95
N ASP A 103 27.64 -37.47 -41.67
CA ASP A 103 27.33 -38.72 -40.96
C ASP A 103 27.54 -38.63 -39.44
N LEU A 104 28.13 -37.54 -38.95
CA LEU A 104 28.39 -37.36 -37.52
C LEU A 104 27.08 -37.04 -36.78
N GLN A 105 26.96 -37.44 -35.51
CA GLN A 105 25.85 -37.03 -34.63
C GLN A 105 26.33 -36.63 -33.22
N GLY A 106 25.50 -35.89 -32.48
CA GLY A 106 25.77 -35.57 -31.07
C GLY A 106 26.98 -34.66 -30.85
N GLU A 107 27.78 -34.96 -29.82
CA GLU A 107 28.95 -34.15 -29.45
C GLU A 107 30.05 -34.15 -30.51
N ASP A 108 30.16 -35.21 -31.31
CA ASP A 108 31.15 -35.33 -32.37
C ASP A 108 30.92 -34.32 -33.50
N VAL A 109 29.64 -34.06 -33.85
CA VAL A 109 29.26 -32.99 -34.80
C VAL A 109 29.63 -31.64 -34.24
N LEU A 110 29.40 -31.41 -32.95
CA LEU A 110 29.68 -30.12 -32.31
C LEU A 110 31.17 -29.83 -32.30
N ARG A 111 31.99 -30.81 -31.89
CA ARG A 111 33.46 -30.70 -31.94
C ARG A 111 33.94 -30.45 -33.36
N PHE A 112 33.46 -31.23 -34.31
CA PHE A 112 33.79 -31.07 -35.72
C PHE A 112 33.42 -29.67 -36.22
N TYR A 113 32.20 -29.20 -35.96
CA TYR A 113 31.73 -27.88 -36.37
C TYR A 113 32.54 -26.75 -35.72
N THR A 114 32.77 -26.79 -34.39
CA THR A 114 33.50 -25.73 -33.69
C THR A 114 34.96 -25.65 -34.09
N THR A 115 35.63 -26.80 -34.25
CA THR A 115 37.04 -26.80 -34.67
C THR A 115 37.16 -26.27 -36.08
N ASN A 116 36.36 -26.75 -37.03
CA ASN A 116 36.40 -26.25 -38.40
C ASN A 116 36.01 -24.77 -38.48
N TRP A 117 35.08 -24.28 -37.66
CA TRP A 117 34.71 -22.87 -37.61
C TRP A 117 35.85 -21.99 -37.12
N GLU A 118 36.49 -22.33 -35.99
CA GLU A 118 37.61 -21.56 -35.43
C GLU A 118 38.77 -21.48 -36.42
N GLN A 119 39.11 -22.62 -37.02
CA GLN A 119 40.15 -22.75 -38.02
C GLN A 119 39.82 -21.93 -39.28
N TYR A 120 38.63 -22.13 -39.86
CA TYR A 120 38.18 -21.42 -41.06
C TYR A 120 38.10 -19.91 -40.84
N ARG A 121 37.57 -19.48 -39.70
CA ARG A 121 37.47 -18.05 -39.33
C ARG A 121 38.84 -17.42 -39.17
N PHE A 122 39.79 -18.09 -38.52
CA PHE A 122 41.16 -17.60 -38.38
C PHE A 122 41.84 -17.49 -39.75
N SER A 123 41.82 -18.56 -40.55
CA SER A 123 42.39 -18.60 -41.89
C SER A 123 41.75 -17.56 -42.83
N SER A 124 40.45 -17.32 -42.71
CA SER A 124 39.73 -16.27 -43.45
C SER A 124 40.16 -14.86 -43.07
N LYS A 125 40.45 -14.59 -41.78
CA LYS A 125 40.98 -13.29 -41.34
C LYS A 125 42.40 -13.05 -41.87
N VAL A 126 43.25 -14.06 -41.84
CA VAL A 126 44.60 -13.99 -42.42
C VAL A 126 44.52 -13.74 -43.94
N THR A 127 43.60 -14.43 -44.62
CA THR A 127 43.30 -14.24 -46.06
C THR A 127 42.83 -12.83 -46.37
N ASN A 128 41.94 -12.29 -45.55
CA ASN A 128 41.49 -10.92 -45.65
C ASN A 128 42.64 -9.91 -45.47
N GLY A 129 43.59 -10.21 -44.59
CA GLY A 129 44.76 -9.40 -44.31
C GLY A 129 45.70 -9.26 -45.51
N PHE A 130 46.08 -10.37 -46.16
CA PHE A 130 46.94 -10.28 -47.34
C PHE A 130 46.19 -9.84 -48.62
N CYS A 131 44.85 -10.01 -48.67
CA CYS A 131 44.00 -9.44 -49.71
C CYS A 131 43.54 -7.99 -49.43
N ASN A 132 44.10 -7.30 -48.44
CA ASN A 132 43.64 -5.96 -48.04
C ASN A 132 43.70 -4.92 -49.18
N TYR A 133 44.69 -5.01 -50.07
CA TYR A 133 44.76 -4.12 -51.24
C TYR A 133 43.58 -4.34 -52.20
N LEU A 134 43.19 -5.61 -52.43
CA LEU A 134 42.02 -5.98 -53.23
C LEU A 134 40.72 -5.46 -52.57
N ASN A 135 40.60 -5.61 -51.24
CA ASN A 135 39.46 -5.09 -50.48
C ASN A 135 39.35 -3.56 -50.57
N ARG A 136 40.46 -2.84 -50.39
CA ARG A 136 40.46 -1.36 -50.32
C ARG A 136 40.20 -0.69 -51.66
N HIS A 137 40.72 -1.25 -52.76
CA HIS A 137 40.73 -0.59 -54.06
C HIS A 137 39.78 -1.19 -55.09
N TRP A 138 39.64 -2.52 -55.14
CA TRP A 138 38.76 -3.17 -56.12
C TRP A 138 37.36 -3.45 -55.56
N VAL A 139 37.25 -4.12 -54.41
CA VAL A 139 35.96 -4.45 -53.77
C VAL A 139 35.16 -3.18 -53.49
N ARG A 140 35.81 -2.15 -52.92
CA ARG A 140 35.16 -0.85 -52.65
C ARG A 140 34.66 -0.16 -53.92
N ARG A 141 35.41 -0.22 -55.02
CA ARG A 141 35.01 0.39 -56.31
C ARG A 141 33.83 -0.32 -56.95
N GLU A 142 33.80 -1.66 -56.91
CA GLU A 142 32.68 -2.44 -57.46
C GLU A 142 31.40 -2.30 -56.63
N TYR A 143 31.54 -2.16 -55.30
CA TYR A 143 30.44 -1.81 -54.40
C TYR A 143 29.87 -0.42 -54.71
N ASP A 144 30.73 0.60 -54.84
CA ASP A 144 30.35 1.97 -55.24
C ASP A 144 29.74 2.03 -56.66
N SER A 145 30.04 1.04 -57.50
CA SER A 145 29.47 0.88 -58.84
C SER A 145 28.09 0.17 -58.85
N GLY A 146 27.55 -0.17 -57.68
CA GLY A 146 26.19 -0.71 -57.53
C GLY A 146 26.06 -2.23 -57.65
N LYS A 147 27.17 -2.99 -57.67
CA LYS A 147 27.10 -4.46 -57.60
C LYS A 147 26.98 -4.91 -56.15
N LYS A 148 25.82 -5.45 -55.80
CA LYS A 148 25.51 -5.91 -54.43
C LYS A 148 26.19 -7.23 -54.05
N ASP A 149 26.62 -8.03 -55.03
CA ASP A 149 27.17 -9.37 -54.81
C ASP A 149 28.68 -9.40 -54.52
N VAL A 150 29.31 -8.25 -54.26
CA VAL A 150 30.76 -8.13 -54.02
C VAL A 150 31.01 -7.64 -52.60
N TYR A 151 31.49 -8.55 -51.75
CA TYR A 151 31.81 -8.29 -50.35
C TYR A 151 33.32 -8.32 -50.08
N GLU A 152 33.77 -7.74 -48.96
CA GLU A 152 35.13 -7.94 -48.48
C GLU A 152 35.45 -9.44 -48.36
N VAL A 153 36.72 -9.82 -48.58
CA VAL A 153 37.12 -11.23 -48.63
C VAL A 153 36.73 -12.01 -47.37
N PHE A 154 36.79 -11.40 -46.19
CA PHE A 154 36.29 -12.02 -44.95
C PHE A 154 34.78 -12.28 -45.01
N THR A 155 33.98 -11.26 -45.34
CA THR A 155 32.52 -11.38 -45.45
C THR A 155 32.10 -12.41 -46.50
N MET A 156 32.79 -12.44 -47.65
CA MET A 156 32.62 -13.47 -48.67
C MET A 156 32.90 -14.87 -48.12
N ALA A 157 33.97 -15.05 -47.33
CA ALA A 157 34.26 -16.34 -46.71
C ALA A 157 33.15 -16.77 -45.73
N ILE A 158 32.58 -15.84 -44.96
CA ILE A 158 31.45 -16.17 -44.08
C ILE A 158 30.16 -16.48 -44.85
N GLU A 159 29.90 -15.81 -45.98
CA GLU A 159 28.79 -16.15 -46.90
C GLU A 159 28.93 -17.58 -47.45
N ILE A 160 30.13 -17.96 -47.87
CA ILE A 160 30.42 -19.32 -48.36
C ILE A 160 30.24 -20.35 -47.24
N TRP A 161 30.71 -20.05 -46.02
CA TRP A 161 30.46 -20.89 -44.84
C TRP A 161 28.96 -21.06 -44.59
N GLN A 162 28.19 -19.97 -44.66
CA GLN A 162 26.74 -20.00 -44.45
C GLN A 162 26.05 -20.94 -45.46
N MET A 163 26.39 -20.82 -46.74
CA MET A 163 25.75 -21.59 -47.81
C MET A 163 26.15 -23.07 -47.84
N ILE A 164 27.44 -23.36 -47.63
CA ILE A 164 28.00 -24.70 -47.90
C ILE A 164 28.14 -25.53 -46.63
N PHE A 165 28.43 -24.91 -45.49
CA PHE A 165 28.73 -25.63 -44.26
C PHE A 165 27.59 -25.53 -43.24
N PHE A 166 27.07 -24.33 -43.02
CA PHE A 166 26.00 -24.10 -42.06
C PHE A 166 24.65 -24.65 -42.54
N GLN A 167 24.19 -24.33 -43.76
CA GLN A 167 22.86 -24.78 -44.23
C GLN A 167 22.65 -26.31 -44.20
N PRO A 168 23.62 -27.16 -44.60
CA PRO A 168 23.44 -28.61 -44.51
C PRO A 168 23.48 -29.17 -43.09
N LEU A 169 24.30 -28.59 -42.20
CA LEU A 169 24.58 -29.14 -40.86
C LEU A 169 23.76 -28.46 -39.74
N ASN A 170 23.11 -27.32 -40.00
CA ASN A 170 22.45 -26.49 -38.97
C ASN A 170 21.44 -27.27 -38.10
N LYS A 171 20.62 -28.15 -38.69
CA LYS A 171 19.61 -28.93 -37.97
C LYS A 171 20.25 -29.92 -36.99
N GLN A 172 21.27 -30.64 -37.44
CA GLN A 172 21.99 -31.61 -36.61
C GLN A 172 22.78 -30.91 -35.50
N VAL A 173 23.49 -29.83 -35.83
CA VAL A 173 24.24 -29.00 -34.88
C VAL A 173 23.32 -28.37 -33.84
N THR A 174 22.20 -27.77 -34.26
CA THR A 174 21.22 -27.17 -33.34
C THR A 174 20.61 -28.22 -32.43
N SER A 175 20.18 -29.37 -32.99
CA SER A 175 19.63 -30.47 -32.18
C SER A 175 20.63 -31.00 -31.15
N ALA A 176 21.90 -31.16 -31.53
CA ALA A 176 22.95 -31.61 -30.62
C ALA A 176 23.22 -30.58 -29.50
N CYS A 177 23.25 -29.28 -29.83
CA CYS A 177 23.36 -28.21 -28.83
C CYS A 177 22.18 -28.24 -27.84
N LEU A 178 20.94 -28.38 -28.33
CA LEU A 178 19.75 -28.41 -27.48
C LEU A 178 19.72 -29.66 -26.58
N GLN A 179 20.19 -30.81 -27.06
CA GLN A 179 20.35 -32.02 -26.26
C GLN A 179 21.36 -31.83 -25.12
N LEU A 180 22.52 -31.22 -25.39
CA LEU A 180 23.48 -30.90 -24.32
C LEU A 180 22.88 -29.95 -23.28
N ILE A 181 22.15 -28.92 -23.70
CA ILE A 181 21.47 -28.00 -22.77
C ILE A 181 20.41 -28.75 -21.94
N LYS A 182 19.69 -29.69 -22.56
CA LYS A 182 18.73 -30.54 -21.85
C LYS A 182 19.42 -31.45 -20.83
N SER A 183 20.57 -32.05 -21.16
CA SER A 183 21.39 -32.83 -20.24
C SER A 183 21.89 -32.00 -19.06
N GLU A 184 22.34 -30.76 -19.31
CA GLU A 184 22.74 -29.82 -18.25
C GLU A 184 21.58 -29.51 -17.29
N ARG A 185 20.34 -29.38 -17.79
CA ARG A 185 19.15 -29.18 -16.94
C ARG A 185 18.84 -30.36 -16.01
N HIS A 186 19.32 -31.56 -16.34
CA HIS A 186 19.29 -32.74 -15.48
C HIS A 186 20.51 -32.85 -14.54
N ASN A 187 21.35 -31.80 -14.48
CA ASN A 187 22.60 -31.71 -13.73
C ASN A 187 23.76 -32.57 -14.26
N GLU A 188 23.78 -32.88 -15.56
CA GLU A 188 24.92 -33.52 -16.20
C GLU A 188 26.01 -32.49 -16.55
N VAL A 189 27.29 -32.88 -16.43
CA VAL A 189 28.43 -32.00 -16.76
C VAL A 189 28.62 -31.95 -18.27
N ILE A 190 28.49 -30.75 -18.85
CA ILE A 190 28.62 -30.51 -20.28
C ILE A 190 29.82 -29.64 -20.63
N ASN A 191 30.33 -29.78 -21.86
CA ASN A 191 31.37 -28.91 -22.38
C ASN A 191 30.77 -27.61 -22.94
N THR A 192 30.67 -26.59 -22.09
CA THR A 192 30.10 -25.28 -22.42
C THR A 192 30.82 -24.55 -23.56
N ARG A 193 32.10 -24.88 -23.81
CA ARG A 193 32.89 -24.28 -24.90
C ARG A 193 32.34 -24.64 -26.28
N LEU A 194 31.85 -25.87 -26.45
CA LEU A 194 31.27 -26.33 -27.70
C LEU A 194 30.01 -25.53 -28.05
N ILE A 195 29.15 -25.30 -27.06
CA ILE A 195 27.95 -24.48 -27.22
C ILE A 195 28.33 -23.03 -27.53
N SER A 196 29.24 -22.44 -26.76
CA SER A 196 29.69 -21.06 -27.01
C SER A 196 30.30 -20.88 -28.42
N GLY A 197 31.04 -21.87 -28.92
CA GLY A 197 31.64 -21.83 -30.25
C GLY A 197 30.58 -21.87 -31.36
N VAL A 198 29.56 -22.71 -31.21
CA VAL A 198 28.42 -22.76 -32.13
C VAL A 198 27.60 -21.46 -32.08
N ILE A 199 27.30 -20.95 -30.89
CA ILE A 199 26.55 -19.69 -30.73
C ILE A 199 27.32 -18.51 -31.33
N GLN A 200 28.63 -18.44 -31.11
CA GLN A 200 29.48 -17.42 -31.73
C GLN A 200 29.44 -17.50 -33.25
N SER A 201 29.44 -18.72 -33.82
CA SER A 201 29.26 -18.93 -35.25
C SER A 201 27.89 -18.42 -35.73
N TYR A 202 26.81 -18.76 -35.04
CA TYR A 202 25.44 -18.39 -35.45
C TYR A 202 25.19 -16.88 -35.34
N VAL A 203 25.84 -16.21 -34.38
CA VAL A 203 25.81 -14.74 -34.23
C VAL A 203 26.62 -14.08 -35.35
N GLU A 204 27.82 -14.58 -35.65
CA GLU A 204 28.68 -14.02 -36.71
C GLU A 204 28.16 -14.28 -38.12
N LEU A 205 27.37 -15.33 -38.33
CA LEU A 205 26.69 -15.62 -39.61
C LEU A 205 25.50 -14.69 -39.90
N GLY A 206 25.09 -13.90 -38.91
CA GLY A 206 24.02 -12.94 -39.02
C GLY A 206 24.43 -11.67 -39.77
N PHE A 207 24.41 -11.71 -41.11
CA PHE A 207 24.53 -10.51 -41.97
C PHE A 207 23.15 -10.09 -42.48
N SER A 208 22.85 -8.79 -42.45
CA SER A 208 21.73 -8.22 -43.20
C SER A 208 22.22 -7.07 -44.06
N GLU A 209 21.73 -7.02 -45.29
CA GLU A 209 21.99 -5.95 -46.26
C GLU A 209 21.29 -4.61 -45.94
N ASN A 210 20.68 -4.42 -44.76
CA ASN A 210 19.92 -3.20 -44.49
C ASN A 210 20.04 -2.73 -43.04
N SER A 211 20.82 -1.67 -42.85
CA SER A 211 20.53 -0.64 -41.83
C SER A 211 20.91 0.70 -42.44
N GLY A 212 19.94 1.33 -43.09
CA GLY A 212 20.05 2.69 -43.57
C GLY A 212 20.36 3.64 -42.41
N GLY A 213 21.31 4.54 -42.65
CA GLY A 213 21.57 5.68 -41.78
C GLY A 213 22.85 5.57 -40.94
N THR A 214 24.02 5.63 -41.57
CA THR A 214 25.13 6.52 -41.18
C THR A 214 26.23 6.44 -42.23
N ASN A 215 26.69 7.59 -42.69
CA ASN A 215 27.64 7.76 -43.80
C ASN A 215 29.09 7.42 -43.41
N THR A 216 29.35 6.19 -42.98
CA THR A 216 30.71 5.64 -42.82
C THR A 216 30.75 4.20 -43.32
N PRO A 217 31.14 3.97 -44.59
CA PRO A 217 31.28 2.63 -45.15
C PRO A 217 32.59 2.01 -44.65
N ASN A 218 32.51 0.76 -44.18
CA ASN A 218 33.60 -0.12 -43.69
C ASN A 218 33.83 -0.21 -42.17
N GLN A 219 32.78 -0.08 -41.34
CA GLN A 219 32.81 -0.74 -40.02
C GLN A 219 31.65 -1.72 -39.92
N ILE A 220 31.96 -2.93 -39.44
CA ILE A 220 31.01 -3.95 -39.02
C ILE A 220 30.22 -3.37 -37.83
N THR A 221 29.24 -2.52 -38.11
CA THR A 221 28.27 -2.08 -37.11
C THR A 221 27.20 -3.15 -36.99
N SER A 222 27.47 -4.08 -36.08
CA SER A 222 26.54 -5.01 -35.44
C SER A 222 26.09 -6.21 -36.29
N PRO A 223 26.45 -7.46 -35.93
CA PRO A 223 25.84 -8.64 -36.53
C PRO A 223 24.32 -8.61 -36.29
N THR A 224 23.53 -8.73 -37.36
CA THR A 224 22.09 -8.91 -37.22
C THR A 224 21.83 -10.30 -36.68
N LEU A 225 21.26 -10.41 -35.48
CA LEU A 225 20.99 -11.69 -34.79
C LEU A 225 19.93 -12.57 -35.50
N THR A 226 19.66 -12.39 -36.78
CA THR A 226 18.61 -13.09 -37.55
C THR A 226 18.85 -14.59 -37.61
N VAL A 227 20.05 -15.03 -38.00
CA VAL A 227 20.41 -16.46 -38.08
C VAL A 227 20.34 -17.12 -36.70
N TYR A 228 20.88 -16.45 -35.67
CA TYR A 228 20.78 -16.92 -34.29
C TYR A 228 19.32 -17.02 -33.81
N LYS A 229 18.50 -16.01 -34.09
CA LYS A 229 17.08 -15.96 -33.68
C LYS A 229 16.24 -17.03 -34.34
N GLU A 230 16.40 -17.20 -35.65
CA GLU A 230 15.56 -18.08 -36.47
C GLU A 230 15.92 -19.56 -36.29
N TYR A 231 17.21 -19.89 -36.32
CA TYR A 231 17.66 -21.28 -36.32
C TYR A 231 17.93 -21.84 -34.92
N PHE A 232 18.30 -21.00 -33.95
CA PHE A 232 18.61 -21.45 -32.59
C PHE A 232 17.59 -20.94 -31.55
N GLU A 233 17.42 -19.63 -31.42
CA GLU A 233 16.62 -19.03 -30.32
C GLU A 233 15.17 -19.50 -30.34
N ALA A 234 14.54 -19.56 -31.52
CA ALA A 234 13.14 -20.01 -31.65
C ALA A 234 12.94 -21.46 -31.17
N GLN A 235 13.80 -22.38 -31.60
CA GLN A 235 13.72 -23.79 -31.17
C GLN A 235 14.12 -23.96 -29.70
N PHE A 236 15.13 -23.22 -29.24
CA PHE A 236 15.57 -23.23 -27.85
C PHE A 236 14.45 -22.77 -26.90
N LEU A 237 13.75 -21.68 -27.22
CA LEU A 237 12.63 -21.19 -26.41
C LEU A 237 11.46 -22.19 -26.41
N HIS A 238 11.19 -22.83 -27.54
CA HIS A 238 10.14 -23.84 -27.65
C HIS A 238 10.44 -25.09 -26.79
N ASP A 239 11.64 -25.65 -26.91
CA ASP A 239 12.06 -26.82 -26.14
C ASP A 239 12.11 -26.51 -24.63
N THR A 240 12.48 -25.27 -24.28
CA THR A 240 12.47 -24.79 -22.90
C THR A 240 11.06 -24.70 -22.32
N GLU A 241 10.10 -24.18 -23.09
CA GLU A 241 8.70 -24.15 -22.68
C GLU A 241 8.16 -25.57 -22.44
N GLN A 242 8.41 -26.51 -23.36
CA GLN A 242 7.95 -27.89 -23.20
C GLN A 242 8.59 -28.59 -21.99
N PHE A 243 9.91 -28.40 -21.80
CA PHE A 243 10.64 -28.97 -20.68
C PHE A 243 10.05 -28.52 -19.34
N TYR A 244 9.90 -27.21 -19.16
CA TYR A 244 9.37 -26.66 -17.90
C TYR A 244 7.89 -26.96 -17.68
N ARG A 245 7.08 -27.08 -18.75
CA ARG A 245 5.69 -27.50 -18.62
C ARG A 245 5.58 -28.93 -18.07
N LEU A 246 6.42 -29.84 -18.56
CA LEU A 246 6.46 -31.23 -18.07
C LEU A 246 7.03 -31.31 -16.65
N GLU A 247 8.11 -30.57 -16.37
CA GLU A 247 8.74 -30.53 -15.04
C GLU A 247 7.76 -29.99 -13.99
N ALA A 248 7.06 -28.89 -14.28
CA ALA A 248 6.06 -28.31 -13.38
C ALA A 248 4.91 -29.28 -13.09
N ALA A 249 4.33 -29.90 -14.13
CA ALA A 249 3.25 -30.86 -13.97
C ALA A 249 3.66 -32.09 -13.14
N THR A 250 4.87 -32.61 -13.37
CA THR A 250 5.39 -33.77 -12.62
C THR A 250 5.70 -33.40 -11.17
N PHE A 251 6.29 -32.22 -10.93
CA PHE A 251 6.71 -31.78 -9.61
C PHE A 251 5.53 -31.44 -8.69
N LEU A 252 4.49 -30.81 -9.23
CA LEU A 252 3.28 -30.45 -8.47
C LEU A 252 2.44 -31.65 -8.03
N VAL A 253 2.60 -32.82 -8.66
CA VAL A 253 1.90 -34.06 -8.25
C VAL A 253 2.54 -34.67 -6.99
N HIS A 254 3.85 -34.53 -6.83
CA HIS A 254 4.60 -35.23 -5.78
C HIS A 254 5.03 -34.35 -4.60
N ASN A 255 5.10 -33.03 -4.80
CA ASN A 255 5.66 -32.09 -3.82
C ASN A 255 4.69 -30.96 -3.48
N SER A 256 4.99 -30.26 -2.38
CA SER A 256 4.22 -29.08 -1.97
C SER A 256 4.45 -27.89 -2.92
N VAL A 257 3.45 -27.01 -3.02
CA VAL A 257 3.57 -25.77 -3.80
C VAL A 257 4.68 -24.87 -3.25
N THR A 258 4.92 -24.89 -1.93
CA THR A 258 6.02 -24.14 -1.31
C THR A 258 7.41 -24.61 -1.78
N GLU A 259 7.63 -25.92 -1.91
CA GLU A 259 8.88 -26.45 -2.47
C GLU A 259 9.00 -26.18 -3.96
N TYR A 260 7.87 -26.25 -4.68
CA TYR A 260 7.81 -25.86 -6.09
C TYR A 260 8.27 -24.41 -6.29
N LEU A 261 7.82 -23.46 -5.47
CA LEU A 261 8.26 -22.05 -5.56
C LEU A 261 9.77 -21.89 -5.33
N LYS A 262 10.36 -22.63 -4.39
CA LYS A 262 11.81 -22.65 -4.16
C LYS A 262 12.55 -23.18 -5.39
N LYS A 263 12.01 -24.25 -5.99
CA LYS A 263 12.57 -24.83 -7.22
C LYS A 263 12.47 -23.87 -8.39
N VAL A 264 11.34 -23.18 -8.57
CA VAL A 264 11.16 -22.16 -9.62
C VAL A 264 12.18 -21.03 -9.48
N ALA A 265 12.39 -20.52 -8.26
CA ALA A 265 13.40 -19.48 -8.04
C ALA A 265 14.82 -19.97 -8.39
N GLN A 266 15.17 -21.19 -7.99
CA GLN A 266 16.45 -21.81 -8.36
C GLN A 266 16.58 -21.96 -9.89
N ARG A 267 15.55 -22.46 -10.57
CA ARG A 267 15.56 -22.66 -12.04
C ARG A 267 15.70 -21.33 -12.79
N LEU A 268 15.07 -20.26 -12.31
CA LEU A 268 15.24 -18.93 -12.88
C LEU A 268 16.69 -18.45 -12.76
N ASP A 269 17.33 -18.61 -11.60
CA ASP A 269 18.73 -18.23 -11.40
C ASP A 269 19.68 -19.09 -12.25
N GLU A 270 19.40 -20.39 -12.40
CA GLU A 270 20.12 -21.29 -13.31
C GLU A 270 20.01 -20.84 -14.78
N GLU A 271 18.82 -20.46 -15.26
CA GLU A 271 18.64 -19.95 -16.63
C GLU A 271 19.33 -18.59 -16.85
N VAL A 272 19.35 -17.71 -15.85
CA VAL A 272 20.12 -16.45 -15.93
C VAL A 272 21.61 -16.76 -16.06
N HIS A 273 22.14 -17.67 -15.24
CA HIS A 273 23.55 -18.07 -15.28
C HIS A 273 23.92 -18.76 -16.60
N ARG A 274 23.00 -19.57 -17.14
CA ARG A 274 23.15 -20.22 -18.44
C ARG A 274 23.33 -19.21 -19.56
N VAL A 275 22.49 -18.17 -19.58
CA VAL A 275 22.60 -17.13 -20.59
C VAL A 275 23.92 -16.37 -20.47
N GLN A 276 24.34 -16.04 -19.25
CA GLN A 276 25.61 -15.37 -18.99
C GLN A 276 26.84 -16.21 -19.38
N SER A 277 26.72 -17.53 -19.33
CA SER A 277 27.85 -18.44 -19.57
C SER A 277 28.12 -18.67 -21.06
N TYR A 278 27.08 -18.91 -21.87
CA TYR A 278 27.29 -19.34 -23.27
C TYR A 278 26.23 -18.91 -24.29
N LEU A 279 25.16 -18.19 -23.91
CA LEU A 279 24.15 -17.68 -24.86
C LEU A 279 24.34 -16.18 -25.13
N HIS A 280 23.70 -15.68 -26.18
CA HIS A 280 23.71 -14.25 -26.46
C HIS A 280 22.80 -13.48 -25.48
N SER A 281 23.21 -12.27 -25.07
CA SER A 281 22.50 -11.47 -24.05
C SER A 281 21.08 -11.07 -24.45
N SER A 282 20.77 -11.03 -25.75
CA SER A 282 19.41 -10.75 -26.26
C SER A 282 18.38 -11.80 -25.83
N THR A 283 18.81 -13.04 -25.62
CA THR A 283 17.95 -14.18 -25.30
C THR A 283 17.43 -14.12 -23.87
N LEU A 284 18.13 -13.40 -22.98
CA LEU A 284 17.79 -13.33 -21.56
C LEU A 284 16.35 -12.87 -21.34
N ALA A 285 15.96 -11.76 -21.97
CA ALA A 285 14.64 -11.17 -21.75
C ALA A 285 13.51 -12.06 -22.28
N ALA A 286 13.69 -12.67 -23.46
CA ALA A 286 12.69 -13.56 -24.06
C ALA A 286 12.57 -14.89 -23.30
N LEU A 287 13.70 -15.47 -22.90
CA LEU A 287 13.78 -16.71 -22.14
C LEU A 287 13.11 -16.57 -20.77
N ILE A 288 13.51 -15.56 -19.99
CA ILE A 288 12.96 -15.35 -18.64
C ILE A 288 11.46 -15.12 -18.71
N LYS A 289 10.98 -14.30 -19.66
CA LYS A 289 9.55 -14.09 -19.85
C LYS A 289 8.80 -15.40 -20.15
N LYS A 290 9.37 -16.26 -21.01
CA LYS A 290 8.75 -17.54 -21.38
C LYS A 290 8.74 -18.53 -20.21
N VAL A 291 9.81 -18.59 -19.43
CA VAL A 291 9.90 -19.41 -18.22
C VAL A 291 8.93 -18.93 -17.13
N GLU A 292 8.81 -17.60 -16.95
CA GLU A 292 7.84 -17.00 -16.02
C GLU A 292 6.39 -17.29 -16.44
N GLU A 293 6.08 -17.24 -17.75
CA GLU A 293 4.77 -17.64 -18.26
C GLU A 293 4.45 -19.11 -17.93
N VAL A 294 5.36 -20.05 -18.20
CA VAL A 294 5.07 -21.48 -18.01
C VAL A 294 5.09 -21.91 -16.54
N LEU A 295 6.09 -21.46 -15.77
CA LEU A 295 6.27 -21.91 -14.38
C LEU A 295 5.40 -21.15 -13.38
N ILE A 296 5.09 -19.88 -13.65
CA ILE A 296 4.35 -19.03 -12.71
C ILE A 296 2.93 -18.81 -13.20
N ARG A 297 2.75 -18.29 -14.43
CA ARG A 297 1.43 -17.87 -14.94
C ARG A 297 0.45 -19.04 -15.06
N ASP A 298 0.87 -20.16 -15.62
CA ASP A 298 0.01 -21.34 -15.81
C ASP A 298 -0.37 -22.01 -14.47
N GLN A 299 0.38 -21.74 -13.39
CA GLN A 299 0.18 -22.34 -12.06
C GLN A 299 -0.35 -21.34 -11.01
N LEU A 300 -0.80 -20.16 -11.42
CA LEU A 300 -1.25 -19.11 -10.50
C LEU A 300 -2.37 -19.56 -9.56
N GLU A 301 -3.32 -20.38 -10.02
CA GLU A 301 -4.42 -20.86 -9.17
C GLU A 301 -3.94 -21.71 -8.00
N ALA A 302 -2.98 -22.61 -8.24
CA ALA A 302 -2.35 -23.41 -7.19
C ALA A 302 -1.54 -22.54 -6.23
N ILE A 303 -0.81 -21.54 -6.75
CA ILE A 303 -0.05 -20.57 -5.95
C ILE A 303 -0.99 -19.75 -5.07
N TYR A 304 -2.15 -19.33 -5.58
CA TYR A 304 -3.15 -18.59 -4.80
C TYR A 304 -3.82 -19.44 -3.72
N ALA A 305 -4.05 -20.73 -3.99
CA ALA A 305 -4.55 -21.66 -2.98
C ALA A 305 -3.54 -21.85 -1.84
N GLU A 306 -2.27 -22.04 -2.18
CA GLU A 306 -1.18 -22.14 -1.19
C GLU A 306 -0.98 -20.83 -0.43
N ALA A 307 -1.10 -19.67 -1.08
CA ALA A 307 -1.01 -18.36 -0.42
C ALA A 307 -2.00 -18.24 0.75
N LYS A 308 -3.22 -18.76 0.61
CA LYS A 308 -4.21 -18.78 1.71
C LYS A 308 -3.76 -19.63 2.90
N ILE A 309 -3.13 -20.77 2.61
CA ILE A 309 -2.59 -21.69 3.63
C ILE A 309 -1.39 -21.04 4.34
N LEU A 310 -0.46 -20.46 3.58
CA LEU A 310 0.72 -19.78 4.13
C LEU A 310 0.38 -18.54 4.95
N LEU A 311 -0.68 -17.81 4.57
CA LEU A 311 -1.20 -16.69 5.36
C LEU A 311 -1.77 -17.16 6.70
N ARG A 312 -2.49 -18.29 6.70
CA ARG A 312 -3.03 -18.89 7.93
C ARG A 312 -1.93 -19.46 8.83
N ASP A 313 -0.91 -20.08 8.24
CA ASP A 313 0.16 -20.77 8.96
C ASP A 313 1.36 -19.82 9.27
N GLU A 314 1.23 -18.52 8.98
CA GLU A 314 2.18 -17.44 9.33
C GLU A 314 3.62 -17.61 8.80
N LYS A 315 3.79 -18.28 7.67
CA LYS A 315 5.12 -18.51 7.07
C LYS A 315 5.61 -17.29 6.27
N HIS A 316 6.13 -16.28 6.96
CA HIS A 316 6.58 -15.01 6.36
C HIS A 316 7.66 -15.16 5.26
N SER A 317 8.60 -16.09 5.42
CA SER A 317 9.68 -16.32 4.45
C SER A 317 9.17 -16.89 3.12
N ASP A 318 8.25 -17.85 3.19
CA ASP A 318 7.67 -18.49 2.01
C ASP A 318 6.70 -17.53 1.31
N LEU A 319 5.99 -16.67 2.05
CA LEU A 319 5.19 -15.58 1.49
C LEU A 319 6.05 -14.51 0.78
N ALA A 320 7.22 -14.19 1.30
CA ALA A 320 8.15 -13.26 0.64
C ALA A 320 8.66 -13.82 -0.70
N LEU A 321 8.95 -15.13 -0.74
CA LEU A 321 9.32 -15.82 -1.98
C LEU A 321 8.16 -15.82 -2.97
N LEU A 322 6.94 -16.15 -2.51
CA LEU A 322 5.73 -16.14 -3.32
C LEU A 322 5.50 -14.74 -3.91
N TYR A 323 5.63 -13.68 -3.10
CA TYR A 323 5.51 -12.31 -3.57
C TYR A 323 6.57 -11.95 -4.62
N LYS A 324 7.84 -12.31 -4.39
CA LYS A 324 8.93 -12.07 -5.36
C LYS A 324 8.65 -12.71 -6.72
N LEU A 325 8.04 -13.90 -6.73
CA LEU A 325 7.69 -14.63 -7.95
C LEU A 325 6.43 -14.07 -8.62
N VAL A 326 5.37 -13.81 -7.85
CA VAL A 326 4.10 -13.24 -8.37
C VAL A 326 4.29 -11.82 -8.90
N ASN A 327 5.19 -11.02 -8.30
CA ASN A 327 5.48 -9.65 -8.75
C ASN A 327 6.14 -9.59 -10.14
N ARG A 328 6.71 -10.70 -10.62
CA ARG A 328 7.28 -10.79 -11.97
C ARG A 328 6.19 -10.88 -13.05
N VAL A 329 5.02 -11.42 -12.71
CA VAL A 329 3.92 -11.60 -13.65
C VAL A 329 2.99 -10.38 -13.64
N PRO A 330 2.78 -9.69 -14.79
CA PRO A 330 1.84 -8.58 -14.86
C PRO A 330 0.44 -8.99 -14.43
N ASN A 331 -0.23 -8.16 -13.63
CA ASN A 331 -1.59 -8.33 -13.11
C ASN A 331 -1.80 -9.45 -12.07
N ALA A 332 -0.81 -10.32 -11.80
CA ALA A 332 -0.96 -11.40 -10.83
C ALA A 332 -0.97 -10.91 -9.37
N THR A 333 -0.40 -9.74 -9.10
CA THR A 333 -0.40 -9.11 -7.77
C THR A 333 -1.77 -8.59 -7.35
N LEU A 334 -2.68 -8.31 -8.28
CA LEU A 334 -4.03 -7.80 -7.96
C LEU A 334 -4.87 -8.85 -7.22
N GLU A 335 -4.83 -10.10 -7.69
CA GLU A 335 -5.57 -11.19 -7.06
C GLU A 335 -4.96 -11.58 -5.71
N LEU A 336 -3.63 -11.54 -5.60
CA LEU A 336 -2.94 -11.75 -4.33
C LEU A 336 -3.35 -10.69 -3.28
N LYS A 337 -3.46 -9.42 -3.68
CA LYS A 337 -3.97 -8.33 -2.82
C LYS A 337 -5.40 -8.61 -2.35
N ARG A 338 -6.28 -9.11 -3.24
CA ARG A 338 -7.66 -9.48 -2.89
C ARG A 338 -7.69 -10.61 -1.87
N ILE A 339 -6.87 -11.65 -2.05
CA ILE A 339 -6.76 -12.78 -1.11
C ILE A 339 -6.28 -12.32 0.26
N VAL A 340 -5.27 -11.45 0.31
CA VAL A 340 -4.77 -10.87 1.57
C VAL A 340 -5.85 -9.99 2.23
N GLU A 341 -6.54 -9.14 1.46
CA GLU A 341 -7.67 -8.31 1.96
C GLU A 341 -8.76 -9.18 2.59
N ASP A 342 -9.19 -10.24 1.90
CA ASP A 342 -10.23 -11.16 2.37
C ASP A 342 -9.79 -11.95 3.61
N HIS A 343 -8.53 -12.40 3.66
CA HIS A 343 -7.98 -13.12 4.81
C HIS A 343 -7.88 -12.23 6.06
N ILE A 344 -7.35 -11.01 5.93
CA ILE A 344 -7.28 -10.04 7.04
C ILE A 344 -8.68 -9.73 7.56
N ARG A 345 -9.64 -9.56 6.65
CA ARG A 345 -11.04 -9.31 7.02
C ARG A 345 -11.64 -10.46 7.81
N GLN A 346 -11.47 -11.70 7.37
CA GLN A 346 -12.00 -12.88 8.07
C GLN A 346 -11.34 -13.04 9.44
N MET A 347 -10.02 -12.97 9.52
CA MET A 347 -9.30 -13.04 10.79
C MET A 347 -9.68 -11.93 11.77
N GLY A 348 -9.92 -10.71 11.27
CA GLY A 348 -10.41 -9.58 12.04
C GLY A 348 -11.81 -9.83 12.62
N ILE A 349 -12.73 -10.36 11.81
CA ILE A 349 -14.10 -10.68 12.24
C ILE A 349 -14.08 -11.82 13.28
N ASP A 350 -13.36 -12.91 12.99
CA ASP A 350 -13.29 -14.09 13.86
C ASP A 350 -12.70 -13.75 15.23
N ALA A 351 -11.66 -12.92 15.27
CA ALA A 351 -11.05 -12.49 16.52
C ALA A 351 -12.00 -11.63 17.36
N ILE A 352 -12.76 -10.72 16.74
CA ILE A 352 -13.76 -9.92 17.46
C ILE A 352 -14.96 -10.77 17.88
N GLU A 353 -15.36 -11.77 17.08
CA GLU A 353 -16.45 -12.68 17.39
C GLU A 353 -16.15 -13.55 18.62
N ARG A 354 -14.94 -14.09 18.73
CA ARG A 354 -14.48 -14.85 19.91
C ARG A 354 -14.56 -14.07 21.21
N VAL A 355 -14.40 -12.75 21.13
CA VAL A 355 -14.35 -11.86 22.29
C VAL A 355 -15.65 -11.07 22.46
N SER A 356 -16.63 -11.23 21.57
CA SER A 356 -17.83 -10.40 21.47
C SER A 356 -18.65 -10.32 22.76
N SER A 357 -18.80 -11.42 23.51
CA SER A 357 -19.57 -11.44 24.76
C SER A 357 -18.95 -10.60 25.88
N THR A 358 -17.62 -10.50 25.91
CA THR A 358 -16.88 -9.79 26.97
C THR A 358 -16.50 -8.37 26.51
N ALA A 359 -16.17 -8.21 25.23
CA ALA A 359 -15.77 -6.93 24.60
C ALA A 359 -16.88 -5.87 24.58
N ILE A 360 -18.16 -6.26 24.60
CA ILE A 360 -19.28 -5.29 24.68
C ILE A 360 -19.17 -4.44 25.97
N ASN A 361 -18.67 -5.04 27.05
CA ASN A 361 -18.56 -4.42 28.36
C ASN A 361 -17.12 -4.04 28.75
N ASP A 362 -16.11 -4.58 28.05
CA ASP A 362 -14.70 -4.26 28.24
C ASP A 362 -14.09 -3.54 27.02
N PRO A 363 -14.04 -2.19 27.04
CA PRO A 363 -13.43 -1.39 25.99
C PRO A 363 -11.93 -1.67 25.79
N LYS A 364 -11.21 -2.06 26.84
CA LYS A 364 -9.76 -2.29 26.76
C LYS A 364 -9.47 -3.52 25.90
N LEU A 365 -10.12 -4.63 26.24
CA LEU A 365 -9.98 -5.88 25.52
C LEU A 365 -10.37 -5.74 24.03
N TYR A 366 -11.42 -4.97 23.74
CA TYR A 366 -11.84 -4.69 22.36
C TYR A 366 -10.78 -3.95 21.54
N VAL A 367 -10.24 -2.84 22.07
CA VAL A 367 -9.27 -2.01 21.34
C VAL A 367 -7.92 -2.72 21.23
N GLU A 368 -7.46 -3.41 22.28
CA GLU A 368 -6.21 -4.19 22.25
C GLU A 368 -6.28 -5.31 21.21
N THR A 369 -7.39 -6.03 21.11
CA THR A 369 -7.57 -7.08 20.08
C THR A 369 -7.46 -6.51 18.66
N ILE A 370 -8.04 -5.33 18.40
CA ILE A 370 -7.92 -4.67 17.09
C ILE A 370 -6.48 -4.24 16.80
N LEU A 371 -5.79 -3.69 17.81
CA LEU A 371 -4.40 -3.25 17.69
C LEU A 371 -3.43 -4.41 17.46
N ASP A 372 -3.64 -5.54 18.12
CA ASP A 372 -2.82 -6.74 17.95
C ASP A 372 -2.93 -7.27 16.51
N ILE A 373 -4.15 -7.33 15.98
CA ILE A 373 -4.42 -7.75 14.60
C ILE A 373 -3.79 -6.78 13.60
N HIS A 374 -3.97 -5.47 13.81
CA HIS A 374 -3.37 -4.45 12.96
C HIS A 374 -1.84 -4.56 12.96
N THR A 375 -1.22 -4.64 14.14
CA THR A 375 0.24 -4.73 14.29
C THR A 375 0.79 -5.99 13.65
N LYS A 376 0.09 -7.13 13.81
CA LYS A 376 0.47 -8.42 13.22
C LYS A 376 0.47 -8.35 11.69
N PHE A 377 -0.61 -7.86 11.09
CA PHE A 377 -0.70 -7.78 9.62
C PHE A 377 0.15 -6.63 9.04
N PHE A 378 0.37 -5.55 9.80
CA PHE A 378 1.32 -4.51 9.41
C PHE A 378 2.75 -5.05 9.32
N LYS A 379 3.20 -5.83 10.32
CA LYS A 379 4.48 -6.54 10.29
C LYS A 379 4.57 -7.53 9.13
N LEU A 380 3.49 -8.27 8.86
CA LEU A 380 3.42 -9.16 7.69
C LEU A 380 3.63 -8.39 6.39
N VAL A 381 2.97 -7.24 6.19
CA VAL A 381 3.14 -6.41 4.99
C VAL A 381 4.55 -5.84 4.87
N GLN A 382 5.14 -5.46 6.00
CA GLN A 382 6.51 -4.95 6.04
C GLN A 382 7.54 -6.02 5.65
N VAL A 383 7.43 -7.23 6.20
CA VAL A 383 8.42 -8.31 6.03
C VAL A 383 8.19 -9.10 4.74
N ALA A 384 6.95 -9.51 4.44
CA ALA A 384 6.65 -10.40 3.32
C ALA A 384 6.44 -9.64 1.99
N PHE A 385 5.91 -8.41 2.04
CA PHE A 385 5.55 -7.65 0.84
C PHE A 385 6.40 -6.38 0.63
N ASN A 386 7.52 -6.23 1.36
CA ASN A 386 8.45 -5.10 1.28
C ASN A 386 7.76 -3.72 1.37
N SER A 387 6.68 -3.60 2.15
CA SER A 387 5.92 -2.35 2.29
C SER A 387 5.36 -1.77 0.97
N GLU A 388 4.99 -2.63 0.02
CA GLU A 388 4.36 -2.18 -1.23
C GLU A 388 3.03 -1.45 -0.95
N GLN A 389 2.85 -0.27 -1.54
CA GLN A 389 1.67 0.58 -1.33
C GLN A 389 0.34 -0.15 -1.60
N GLY A 390 0.31 -1.07 -2.58
CA GLY A 390 -0.89 -1.83 -2.89
C GLY A 390 -1.33 -2.79 -1.79
N PHE A 391 -0.40 -3.41 -1.06
CA PHE A 391 -0.71 -4.28 0.08
C PHE A 391 -1.05 -3.48 1.33
N THR A 392 -0.40 -2.33 1.55
CA THR A 392 -0.80 -1.39 2.61
C THR A 392 -2.23 -0.89 2.40
N ALA A 393 -2.60 -0.52 1.16
CA ALA A 393 -3.97 -0.14 0.84
C ALA A 393 -4.99 -1.28 1.03
N ALA A 394 -4.59 -2.52 0.73
CA ALA A 394 -5.42 -3.70 0.98
C ALA A 394 -5.63 -3.95 2.49
N LEU A 395 -4.58 -3.81 3.29
CA LEU A 395 -4.65 -3.83 4.75
C LEU A 395 -5.59 -2.74 5.28
N ASP A 396 -5.41 -1.50 4.83
CA ASP A 396 -6.24 -0.36 5.26
C ASP A 396 -7.72 -0.57 4.94
N LYS A 397 -8.01 -1.10 3.75
CA LYS A 397 -9.38 -1.40 3.32
C LYS A 397 -9.98 -2.57 4.10
N ALA A 398 -9.19 -3.59 4.43
CA ALA A 398 -9.64 -4.70 5.28
C ALA A 398 -9.92 -4.21 6.71
N CYS A 399 -9.02 -3.43 7.30
CA CYS A 399 -9.17 -2.79 8.61
C CYS A 399 -10.42 -1.92 8.68
N GLY A 400 -10.62 -1.03 7.69
CA GLY A 400 -11.83 -0.24 7.59
C GLY A 400 -13.11 -1.10 7.51
N LYS A 401 -13.08 -2.26 6.85
CA LYS A 401 -14.25 -3.14 6.77
C LYS A 401 -14.58 -3.82 8.08
N PHE A 402 -13.61 -4.46 8.75
CA PHE A 402 -13.90 -5.24 9.96
C PHE A 402 -14.09 -4.35 11.21
N ILE A 403 -13.45 -3.17 11.28
CA ILE A 403 -13.64 -2.26 12.41
C ILE A 403 -15.05 -1.66 12.42
N ASN A 404 -15.60 -1.37 11.24
CA ASN A 404 -16.94 -0.80 11.11
C ASN A 404 -18.05 -1.89 11.04
N ASN A 405 -17.74 -3.07 10.50
CA ASN A 405 -18.66 -4.21 10.45
C ASN A 405 -18.09 -5.42 11.20
N ASN A 406 -18.57 -5.65 12.42
CA ASN A 406 -18.16 -6.78 13.25
C ASN A 406 -19.33 -7.36 14.05
N ALA A 407 -19.08 -8.47 14.75
CA ALA A 407 -20.06 -9.13 15.61
C ALA A 407 -20.60 -8.19 16.70
N VAL A 408 -19.79 -7.26 17.21
CA VAL A 408 -20.18 -6.28 18.26
C VAL A 408 -21.11 -5.20 17.71
N THR A 409 -20.87 -4.66 16.51
CA THR A 409 -21.74 -3.70 15.85
C THR A 409 -23.02 -4.34 15.33
N THR A 410 -22.95 -5.62 14.93
CA THR A 410 -24.10 -6.42 14.50
C THR A 410 -25.00 -6.79 15.68
N ALA A 411 -24.42 -7.22 16.81
CA ALA A 411 -25.15 -7.54 18.04
C ALA A 411 -25.80 -6.29 18.67
N ALA A 412 -25.14 -5.13 18.57
CA ALA A 412 -25.70 -3.85 19.01
C ALA A 412 -26.69 -3.21 18.01
N GLY A 413 -26.85 -3.79 16.81
CA GLY A 413 -27.69 -3.26 15.74
C GLY A 413 -27.25 -1.91 15.17
N ASN A 414 -26.04 -1.43 15.48
CA ASN A 414 -25.55 -0.12 15.04
C ASN A 414 -24.02 -0.05 14.93
N THR A 415 -23.52 0.58 13.84
CA THR A 415 -22.08 0.82 13.57
C THR A 415 -21.42 1.76 14.58
N THR A 416 -22.22 2.45 15.39
CA THR A 416 -21.79 3.45 16.36
C THR A 416 -21.10 2.87 17.59
N LYS A 417 -21.17 1.55 17.81
CA LYS A 417 -20.59 0.90 19.00
C LYS A 417 -19.05 0.91 19.00
N SER A 418 -18.42 0.71 17.84
CA SER A 418 -16.95 0.77 17.70
C SER A 418 -16.38 2.14 18.14
N PRO A 419 -16.86 3.29 17.61
CA PRO A 419 -16.41 4.61 18.09
C PRO A 419 -16.73 4.87 19.57
N GLU A 420 -17.86 4.36 20.08
CA GLU A 420 -18.21 4.49 21.50
C GLU A 420 -17.18 3.78 22.40
N LEU A 421 -16.87 2.51 22.10
CA LEU A 421 -15.91 1.73 22.87
C LEU A 421 -14.51 2.35 22.80
N LEU A 422 -14.10 2.84 21.63
CA LEU A 422 -12.83 3.56 21.50
C LEU A 422 -12.80 4.81 22.40
N ALA A 423 -13.88 5.60 22.44
CA ALA A 423 -13.97 6.77 23.33
C ALA A 423 -13.94 6.41 24.81
N ARG A 424 -14.57 5.29 25.20
CA ARG A 424 -14.54 4.77 26.58
C ARG A 424 -13.13 4.27 26.96
N TYR A 425 -12.42 3.64 26.04
CA TYR A 425 -11.04 3.22 26.26
C TYR A 425 -10.12 4.43 26.47
N CYS A 426 -10.26 5.49 25.65
CA CYS A 426 -9.56 6.76 25.87
C CYS A 426 -9.88 7.36 27.26
N ASP A 427 -11.15 7.35 27.67
CA ASP A 427 -11.57 7.86 28.98
C ASP A 427 -10.94 7.07 30.14
N ALA A 428 -10.85 5.74 30.03
CA ALA A 428 -10.22 4.90 31.03
C ALA A 428 -8.71 5.20 31.20
N LEU A 429 -8.01 5.44 30.09
CA LEU A 429 -6.59 5.80 30.11
C LEU A 429 -6.34 7.19 30.73
N LEU A 430 -7.24 8.15 30.48
CA LEU A 430 -7.09 9.55 30.91
C LEU A 430 -7.60 9.82 32.34
N ARG A 431 -8.14 8.82 33.05
CA ARG A 431 -8.64 8.99 34.44
C ARG A 431 -7.53 8.85 35.50
N LYS A 432 -7.62 9.70 36.52
CA LYS A 432 -6.76 9.72 37.71
C LYS A 432 -6.87 8.40 38.47
N GLY A 433 -5.76 7.67 38.57
CA GLY A 433 -5.70 6.36 39.22
C GLY A 433 -5.52 5.17 38.29
N SER A 434 -5.40 5.39 36.97
CA SER A 434 -4.85 4.38 36.04
C SER A 434 -3.37 4.13 36.32
N LYS A 435 -3.06 3.43 37.42
CA LYS A 435 -1.71 3.07 37.87
C LYS A 435 -1.01 2.04 36.97
N ALA A 436 -1.58 1.71 35.81
CA ALA A 436 -1.20 0.55 35.01
C ALA A 436 -0.28 0.87 33.83
N VAL A 437 0.04 2.14 33.56
CA VAL A 437 0.78 2.54 32.35
C VAL A 437 1.85 3.56 32.73
N GLU A 438 3.11 3.26 32.40
CA GLU A 438 4.22 4.21 32.54
C GLU A 438 4.02 5.43 31.61
N GLU A 439 4.55 6.60 31.99
CA GLU A 439 4.33 7.87 31.28
C GLU A 439 4.72 7.83 29.79
N THR A 440 5.75 7.04 29.43
CA THR A 440 6.20 6.83 28.05
C THR A 440 5.29 5.91 27.24
N ASP A 441 4.61 4.95 27.88
CA ASP A 441 3.71 4.01 27.20
C ASP A 441 2.36 4.69 26.88
N LEU A 442 1.91 5.67 27.67
CA LEU A 442 0.65 6.40 27.40
C LEU A 442 0.63 7.13 26.05
N GLU A 443 1.72 7.81 25.68
CA GLU A 443 1.80 8.54 24.42
C GLU A 443 1.82 7.58 23.21
N GLU A 444 2.46 6.41 23.36
CA GLU A 444 2.41 5.34 22.35
C GLU A 444 0.99 4.78 22.21
N LYS A 445 0.30 4.55 23.33
CA LYS A 445 -1.12 4.14 23.33
C LYS A 445 -2.01 5.19 22.65
N PHE A 446 -1.75 6.48 22.79
CA PHE A 446 -2.48 7.52 22.04
C PHE A 446 -2.24 7.43 20.53
N ASN A 447 -1.00 7.17 20.10
CA ASN A 447 -0.70 6.94 18.69
C ASN A 447 -1.42 5.70 18.16
N GLN A 448 -1.44 4.60 18.92
CA GLN A 448 -2.17 3.38 18.58
C GLN A 448 -3.69 3.62 18.47
N ILE A 449 -4.29 4.37 19.40
CA ILE A 449 -5.70 4.78 19.33
C ILE A 449 -5.97 5.59 18.06
N MET A 450 -5.06 6.49 17.68
CA MET A 450 -5.20 7.27 16.45
C MET A 450 -5.15 6.42 15.19
N VAL A 451 -4.36 5.34 15.19
CA VAL A 451 -4.37 4.35 14.08
C VAL A 451 -5.77 3.75 13.92
N VAL A 452 -6.39 3.28 15.02
CA VAL A 452 -7.76 2.72 14.97
C VAL A 452 -8.78 3.81 14.59
N PHE A 453 -8.65 5.01 15.15
CA PHE A 453 -9.53 6.15 14.88
C PHE A 453 -9.56 6.54 13.39
N ASN A 454 -8.43 6.40 12.68
CA ASN A 454 -8.38 6.68 11.24
C ASN A 454 -9.22 5.72 10.40
N TYR A 455 -9.45 4.49 10.87
CA TYR A 455 -10.29 3.49 10.20
C TYR A 455 -11.78 3.59 10.56
N VAL A 456 -12.16 4.39 11.57
CA VAL A 456 -13.56 4.57 11.98
C VAL A 456 -14.30 5.48 11.00
N GLU A 457 -15.43 5.03 10.47
CA GLU A 457 -16.29 5.82 9.56
C GLU A 457 -17.07 6.92 10.32
N ASP A 458 -17.68 6.57 11.47
CA ASP A 458 -18.55 7.44 12.26
C ASP A 458 -17.77 8.24 13.33
N LYS A 459 -16.89 9.16 12.90
CA LYS A 459 -16.02 9.94 13.80
C LYS A 459 -16.79 10.91 14.69
N ASP A 460 -17.92 11.44 14.21
CA ASP A 460 -18.82 12.30 14.98
C ASP A 460 -19.37 11.64 16.26
N VAL A 461 -19.60 10.33 16.22
CA VAL A 461 -19.99 9.53 17.40
C VAL A 461 -18.86 9.56 18.43
N PHE A 462 -17.62 9.26 18.01
CA PHE A 462 -16.46 9.35 18.90
C PHE A 462 -16.34 10.76 19.50
N GLN A 463 -16.46 11.82 18.70
CA GLN A 463 -16.40 13.21 19.16
C GLN A 463 -17.39 13.50 20.30
N LYS A 464 -18.63 13.03 20.16
CA LYS A 464 -19.72 13.29 21.10
C LYS A 464 -19.58 12.50 22.39
N PHE A 465 -19.22 11.22 22.30
CA PHE A 465 -18.90 10.41 23.48
C PHE A 465 -17.66 10.93 24.20
N TYR A 466 -16.58 11.20 23.46
CA TYR A 466 -15.35 11.77 24.01
C TYR A 466 -15.61 13.13 24.67
N GLY A 467 -16.36 14.02 24.02
CA GLY A 467 -16.71 15.33 24.57
C GLY A 467 -17.54 15.23 25.86
N LYS A 468 -18.49 14.30 25.93
CA LYS A 468 -19.27 14.04 27.15
C LYS A 468 -18.40 13.51 28.29
N MET A 469 -17.49 12.58 28.00
CA MET A 469 -16.59 12.03 29.00
C MET A 469 -15.55 13.05 29.46
N LEU A 470 -14.98 13.82 28.53
CA LEU A 470 -14.08 14.93 28.84
C LEU A 470 -14.77 15.95 29.75
N ALA A 471 -16.01 16.34 29.44
CA ALA A 471 -16.77 17.26 30.28
C ALA A 471 -16.95 16.73 31.71
N LYS A 472 -17.26 15.42 31.86
CA LYS A 472 -17.35 14.76 33.17
C LYS A 472 -15.99 14.73 33.89
N ARG A 473 -14.88 14.46 33.20
CA ARG A 473 -13.53 14.44 33.78
C ARG A 473 -13.08 15.82 34.23
N LEU A 474 -13.30 16.86 33.41
CA LEU A 474 -12.94 18.25 33.72
C LEU A 474 -13.72 18.78 34.93
N VAL A 475 -15.04 18.62 34.94
CA VAL A 475 -15.89 19.02 36.08
C VAL A 475 -15.60 18.18 37.33
N GLY A 476 -15.34 16.89 37.15
CA GLY A 476 -15.01 15.99 38.23
C GLY A 476 -13.61 16.20 38.82
N GLN A 477 -12.71 16.90 38.10
CA GLN A 477 -11.26 16.93 38.33
C GLN A 477 -10.66 15.51 38.40
N LEU A 478 -11.14 14.65 37.49
CA LEU A 478 -10.77 13.24 37.39
C LEU A 478 -9.71 12.96 36.33
N SER A 479 -9.20 13.97 35.62
CA SER A 479 -8.14 13.79 34.62
C SER A 479 -6.81 13.41 35.28
N ALA A 480 -6.04 12.55 34.62
CA ALA A 480 -4.72 12.11 35.07
C ALA A 480 -3.67 13.24 34.97
N SER A 481 -3.65 13.95 33.84
CA SER A 481 -2.85 15.16 33.61
C SER A 481 -3.55 16.06 32.60
N ASP A 482 -3.43 17.38 32.77
CA ASP A 482 -3.94 18.37 31.83
C ASP A 482 -3.15 18.31 30.50
N ASP A 483 -1.84 18.01 30.56
CA ASP A 483 -0.95 17.95 29.38
C ASP A 483 -1.33 16.77 28.44
N TYR A 484 -1.71 15.63 29.00
CA TYR A 484 -2.12 14.46 28.20
C TYR A 484 -3.46 14.68 27.51
N GLU A 485 -4.38 15.39 28.15
CA GLU A 485 -5.64 15.76 27.52
C GLU A 485 -5.41 16.75 26.37
N GLU A 486 -4.49 17.71 26.54
CA GLU A 486 -4.08 18.63 25.47
C GLU A 486 -3.39 17.90 24.31
N SER A 487 -2.49 16.96 24.60
CA SER A 487 -1.85 16.09 23.59
C SER A 487 -2.89 15.32 22.76
N MET A 488 -3.84 14.67 23.43
CA MET A 488 -4.91 13.92 22.76
C MET A 488 -5.79 14.82 21.87
N ILE A 489 -6.16 16.01 22.36
CA ILE A 489 -6.92 16.99 21.56
C ILE A 489 -6.10 17.50 20.37
N SER A 490 -4.79 17.70 20.53
CA SER A 490 -3.89 18.10 19.45
C SER A 490 -3.84 17.03 18.34
N LYS A 491 -3.73 15.74 18.70
CA LYS A 491 -3.80 14.63 17.74
C LYS A 491 -5.14 14.56 17.02
N LEU A 492 -6.26 14.75 17.73
CA LEU A 492 -7.60 14.82 17.11
C LEU A 492 -7.73 16.01 16.15
N LYS A 493 -7.08 17.14 16.48
CA LYS A 493 -7.05 18.34 15.63
C LYS A 493 -6.25 18.09 14.35
N GLN A 494 -5.14 17.36 14.42
CA GLN A 494 -4.35 16.99 13.25
C GLN A 494 -5.13 16.05 12.32
N ALA A 495 -5.88 15.09 12.86
CA ALA A 495 -6.63 14.12 12.08
C ALA A 495 -7.94 14.66 11.46
N CYS A 496 -8.71 15.48 12.19
CA CYS A 496 -10.06 15.92 11.79
C CYS A 496 -10.21 17.45 11.59
N GLY A 497 -9.16 18.23 11.84
CA GLY A 497 -9.16 19.68 11.69
C GLY A 497 -9.72 20.44 12.90
N PHE A 498 -9.68 21.78 12.78
CA PHE A 498 -9.99 22.70 13.88
C PHE A 498 -11.47 22.72 14.29
N GLU A 499 -12.41 22.69 13.34
CA GLU A 499 -13.84 22.72 13.66
C GLU A 499 -14.27 21.53 14.54
N TYR A 500 -13.64 20.38 14.34
CA TYR A 500 -13.90 19.15 15.09
C TYR A 500 -13.47 19.28 16.56
N THR A 501 -12.34 19.93 16.84
CA THR A 501 -11.81 20.07 18.22
C THR A 501 -12.18 21.38 18.90
N SER A 502 -12.74 22.34 18.17
CA SER A 502 -13.10 23.69 18.68
C SER A 502 -13.84 23.68 20.02
N LYS A 503 -14.88 22.84 20.16
CA LYS A 503 -15.64 22.70 21.40
C LYS A 503 -14.80 22.11 22.53
N LEU A 504 -13.97 21.10 22.24
CA LEU A 504 -13.10 20.46 23.23
C LEU A 504 -12.04 21.44 23.77
N GLN A 505 -11.42 22.21 22.87
CA GLN A 505 -10.48 23.27 23.23
C GLN A 505 -11.14 24.38 24.05
N ARG A 506 -12.38 24.74 23.69
CA ARG A 506 -13.14 25.73 24.45
C ARG A 506 -13.47 25.26 25.86
N MET A 507 -13.78 23.97 26.06
CA MET A 507 -13.98 23.41 27.39
C MET A 507 -12.73 23.56 28.27
N PHE A 508 -11.53 23.31 27.72
CA PHE A 508 -10.27 23.54 28.43
C PHE A 508 -10.05 25.01 28.81
N GLN A 509 -10.28 25.92 27.86
CA GLN A 509 -10.16 27.36 28.10
C GLN A 509 -11.13 27.83 29.20
N ASP A 510 -12.38 27.35 29.16
CA ASP A 510 -13.40 27.71 30.15
C ASP A 510 -12.98 27.27 31.57
N ILE A 511 -12.36 26.09 31.73
CA ILE A 511 -11.83 25.63 33.03
C ILE A 511 -10.74 26.57 33.56
N GLY A 512 -9.79 26.97 32.70
CA GLY A 512 -8.74 27.91 33.08
C GLY A 512 -9.28 29.27 33.52
N VAL A 513 -10.21 29.83 32.74
CA VAL A 513 -10.89 31.11 33.07
C VAL A 513 -11.68 30.97 34.37
N SER A 514 -12.34 29.84 34.57
CA SER A 514 -13.15 29.64 35.77
C SER A 514 -12.32 29.51 37.05
N LYS A 515 -11.13 28.89 37.00
CA LYS A 515 -10.21 28.86 38.15
C LYS A 515 -9.86 30.28 38.60
N ASN A 516 -9.48 31.13 37.64
CA ASN A 516 -9.16 32.53 37.91
C ASN A 516 -10.36 33.31 38.50
N LEU A 517 -11.57 33.07 37.98
CA LEU A 517 -12.80 33.72 38.47
C LEU A 517 -13.14 33.32 39.92
N ILE A 518 -12.93 32.05 40.31
CA ILE A 518 -13.12 31.61 41.70
C ILE A 518 -12.13 32.33 42.62
N ASP A 519 -10.86 32.45 42.22
CA ASP A 519 -9.85 33.12 43.04
C ASP A 519 -10.20 34.60 43.25
N GLN A 520 -10.68 35.28 42.20
CA GLN A 520 -11.20 36.65 42.31
C GLN A 520 -12.40 36.74 43.27
N TYR A 521 -13.32 35.78 43.21
CA TYR A 521 -14.46 35.73 44.12
C TYR A 521 -14.04 35.48 45.57
N ARG A 522 -13.04 34.62 45.81
CA ARG A 522 -12.49 34.37 47.15
C ARG A 522 -11.90 35.65 47.74
N THR A 523 -11.07 36.37 46.99
CA THR A 523 -10.53 37.68 47.42
C THR A 523 -11.65 38.71 47.66
N HIS A 524 -12.72 38.69 46.85
CA HIS A 524 -13.88 39.55 47.05
C HIS A 524 -14.59 39.24 48.38
N CYS A 525 -14.76 37.96 48.72
CA CYS A 525 -15.37 37.53 49.97
C CYS A 525 -14.52 37.92 51.20
N GLU A 526 -13.20 37.75 51.11
CA GLU A 526 -12.25 38.16 52.15
C GLU A 526 -12.29 39.68 52.40
N SER A 527 -12.30 40.48 51.32
CA SER A 527 -12.34 41.95 51.41
C SER A 527 -13.64 42.49 52.01
N LYS A 528 -14.77 41.83 51.76
CA LYS A 528 -16.08 42.18 52.31
C LYS A 528 -16.40 41.53 53.66
N ARG A 529 -15.52 40.69 54.20
CA ARG A 529 -15.71 39.92 55.45
C ARG A 529 -17.07 39.22 55.51
N LEU A 530 -17.39 38.47 54.47
CA LEU A 530 -18.60 37.64 54.45
C LEU A 530 -18.36 36.37 55.28
N GLU A 531 -18.51 36.47 56.61
CA GLU A 531 -18.20 35.40 57.59
C GLU A 531 -19.17 34.20 57.55
N ASP A 532 -20.34 34.35 56.92
CA ASP A 532 -21.43 33.35 56.87
C ASP A 532 -21.46 32.48 55.59
N ILE A 533 -20.43 32.56 54.74
CA ILE A 533 -20.39 31.85 53.44
C ILE A 533 -19.72 30.49 53.58
N VAL A 534 -20.42 29.43 53.15
CA VAL A 534 -19.89 28.06 53.04
C VAL A 534 -18.69 28.03 52.09
N ASP A 535 -17.69 27.20 52.35
CA ASP A 535 -16.58 26.97 51.42
C ASP A 535 -17.12 26.58 50.03
N PHE A 536 -16.85 27.43 49.04
CA PHE A 536 -17.57 27.45 47.77
C PHE A 536 -16.60 27.48 46.61
N SER A 537 -16.79 26.55 45.67
CA SER A 537 -16.09 26.50 44.39
C SER A 537 -17.12 26.38 43.27
N VAL A 538 -16.93 27.16 42.20
CA VAL A 538 -17.89 27.25 41.09
C VAL A 538 -17.19 27.21 39.74
N MET A 539 -17.72 26.40 38.83
CA MET A 539 -17.25 26.37 37.45
C MET A 539 -18.23 27.09 36.54
N VAL A 540 -17.78 28.18 35.92
CA VAL A 540 -18.56 28.93 34.92
C VAL A 540 -18.20 28.44 33.53
N LEU A 541 -19.17 27.83 32.86
CA LEU A 541 -18.99 27.10 31.62
C LEU A 541 -19.82 27.71 30.49
N SER A 542 -19.31 27.71 29.25
CA SER A 542 -20.07 28.24 28.11
C SER A 542 -21.17 27.28 27.65
N SER A 543 -22.42 27.75 27.56
CA SER A 543 -23.58 26.89 27.24
C SER A 543 -23.48 26.14 25.90
N ASN A 544 -22.75 26.69 24.92
CA ASN A 544 -22.70 26.15 23.56
C ASN A 544 -21.60 25.08 23.36
N SER A 545 -20.62 25.02 24.25
CA SER A 545 -19.44 24.14 24.11
C SER A 545 -19.58 22.86 24.92
N TRP A 546 -20.37 22.90 26.00
CA TRP A 546 -20.49 21.82 26.97
C TRP A 546 -21.74 20.97 26.72
N PRO A 547 -21.63 19.62 26.78
CA PRO A 547 -22.73 18.71 26.47
C PRO A 547 -23.64 18.46 27.67
N PHE A 548 -24.02 19.51 28.42
CA PHE A 548 -24.91 19.40 29.57
C PHE A 548 -26.34 19.80 29.20
N SER A 549 -27.30 18.98 29.65
CA SER A 549 -28.72 19.25 29.49
C SER A 549 -29.22 20.22 30.56
N ALA A 550 -30.39 20.80 30.30
CA ALA A 550 -31.07 21.67 31.25
C ALA A 550 -31.30 20.94 32.59
N PRO A 551 -31.14 21.64 33.73
CA PRO A 551 -31.28 21.03 35.04
C PRO A 551 -32.74 20.63 35.30
N PRO A 552 -33.00 19.47 35.93
CA PRO A 552 -34.34 19.19 36.45
C PRO A 552 -34.65 20.16 37.60
N GLN A 553 -35.92 20.53 37.74
CA GLN A 553 -36.35 21.42 38.82
C GLN A 553 -36.25 20.69 40.17
N PHE A 554 -35.68 21.34 41.17
CA PHE A 554 -35.78 20.95 42.58
C PHE A 554 -35.52 22.16 43.48
N VAL A 555 -35.95 22.09 44.74
CA VAL A 555 -35.80 23.19 45.70
C VAL A 555 -34.42 23.14 46.34
N LEU A 556 -33.66 24.23 46.19
CA LEU A 556 -32.35 24.35 46.81
C LEU A 556 -32.50 24.74 48.31
N PRO A 557 -31.76 24.10 49.22
CA PRO A 557 -31.71 24.46 50.64
C PRO A 557 -31.33 25.93 50.85
N HIS A 558 -31.93 26.56 51.85
CA HIS A 558 -31.76 27.98 52.14
C HIS A 558 -30.31 28.33 52.54
N GLU A 559 -29.61 27.40 53.20
CA GLU A 559 -28.20 27.50 53.59
C GLU A 559 -27.29 27.72 52.38
N LEU A 560 -27.62 27.09 51.25
CA LEU A 560 -26.83 27.17 50.03
C LEU A 560 -27.25 28.35 49.15
N LYS A 561 -28.54 28.68 49.17
CA LYS A 561 -29.12 29.75 48.33
C LYS A 561 -28.40 31.08 48.49
N ARG A 562 -28.06 31.45 49.73
CA ARG A 562 -27.31 32.69 50.04
C ARG A 562 -25.99 32.79 49.29
N THR A 563 -25.22 31.69 49.26
CA THR A 563 -23.94 31.61 48.57
C THR A 563 -24.09 31.76 47.06
N PHE A 564 -25.08 31.08 46.47
CA PHE A 564 -25.36 31.18 45.03
C PHE A 564 -25.84 32.57 44.61
N ASP A 565 -26.68 33.22 45.42
CA ASP A 565 -27.17 34.58 45.16
C ASP A 565 -26.02 35.60 45.24
N SER A 566 -25.14 35.47 46.23
CA SER A 566 -23.92 36.29 46.37
C SER A 566 -23.01 36.17 45.15
N PHE A 567 -22.72 34.95 44.70
CA PHE A 567 -21.91 34.74 43.50
C PHE A 567 -22.59 35.27 42.24
N THR A 568 -23.92 35.07 42.10
CA THR A 568 -24.68 35.58 40.96
C THR A 568 -24.61 37.10 40.87
N HIS A 569 -24.69 37.79 42.02
CA HIS A 569 -24.54 39.23 42.09
C HIS A 569 -23.13 39.69 41.68
N PHE A 570 -22.09 39.05 42.23
CA PHE A 570 -20.69 39.30 41.86
C PHE A 570 -20.46 39.13 40.35
N TYR A 571 -20.96 38.02 39.77
CA TYR A 571 -20.79 37.74 38.34
C TYR A 571 -21.50 38.75 37.45
N THR A 572 -22.73 39.14 37.82
CA THR A 572 -23.54 40.09 37.04
C THR A 572 -22.92 41.49 37.04
N GLN A 573 -22.26 41.88 38.15
CA GLN A 573 -21.52 43.15 38.23
C GLN A 573 -20.31 43.18 37.28
N GLN A 574 -19.60 42.07 37.13
CA GLN A 574 -18.42 41.99 36.27
C GLN A 574 -18.75 41.72 34.80
N HIS A 575 -19.85 41.02 34.52
CA HIS A 575 -20.21 40.58 33.17
C HIS A 575 -21.63 40.98 32.80
N ASN A 576 -21.78 42.20 32.29
CA ASN A 576 -23.05 42.69 31.79
C ASN A 576 -23.50 41.91 30.52
N GLY A 577 -24.80 41.62 30.42
CA GLY A 577 -25.40 40.91 29.28
C GLY A 577 -25.27 39.38 29.32
N ARG A 578 -24.76 38.78 30.40
CA ARG A 578 -24.70 37.33 30.59
C ARG A 578 -25.68 36.87 31.67
N LYS A 579 -26.27 35.69 31.48
CA LYS A 579 -27.18 35.04 32.45
C LYS A 579 -26.59 33.70 32.89
N LEU A 580 -26.49 33.50 34.20
CA LEU A 580 -26.08 32.21 34.77
C LEU A 580 -27.26 31.24 34.83
N THR A 581 -26.99 29.98 34.49
CA THR A 581 -27.92 28.86 34.69
C THR A 581 -27.21 27.81 35.52
N TRP A 582 -27.75 27.50 36.70
CA TRP A 582 -27.13 26.58 37.64
C TRP A 582 -27.42 25.12 37.29
N LEU A 583 -26.36 24.33 37.05
CA LEU A 583 -26.46 22.90 36.74
C LEU A 583 -26.23 22.06 37.99
N HIS A 584 -27.22 22.08 38.90
CA HIS A 584 -27.08 21.45 40.20
C HIS A 584 -26.91 19.91 40.14
N GLN A 585 -27.34 19.23 39.07
CA GLN A 585 -27.13 17.79 38.90
C GLN A 585 -25.65 17.38 38.89
N HIS A 586 -24.74 18.32 38.62
CA HIS A 586 -23.29 18.09 38.61
C HIS A 586 -22.59 18.64 39.86
N SER A 587 -23.34 19.24 40.79
CA SER A 587 -22.81 19.76 42.04
C SER A 587 -22.58 18.64 43.06
N LYS A 588 -21.49 18.78 43.82
CA LYS A 588 -21.08 17.88 44.90
C LYS A 588 -20.75 18.71 46.14
N GLY A 589 -20.96 18.14 47.31
CA GLY A 589 -20.74 18.82 48.58
C GLY A 589 -20.26 17.85 49.67
N ASP A 590 -19.61 18.40 50.69
CA ASP A 590 -19.20 17.67 51.88
C ASP A 590 -20.12 18.09 53.04
N LEU A 591 -20.83 17.14 53.63
CA LEU A 591 -21.67 17.34 54.82
C LEU A 591 -21.00 16.72 56.04
N GLN A 592 -20.97 17.45 57.15
CA GLN A 592 -20.43 16.94 58.41
C GLN A 592 -21.57 16.44 59.31
N THR A 593 -21.46 15.19 59.80
CA THR A 593 -22.44 14.66 60.76
C THR A 593 -22.19 15.23 62.15
N LEU A 594 -23.26 15.70 62.81
CA LEU A 594 -23.22 16.21 64.20
C LEU A 594 -23.77 15.20 65.22
N TYR A 595 -24.53 14.21 64.76
CA TYR A 595 -25.21 13.22 65.60
C TYR A 595 -24.35 12.00 65.95
N THR A 596 -23.22 11.77 65.27
CA THR A 596 -22.32 10.63 65.51
C THR A 596 -21.04 11.04 66.25
N LYS A 597 -20.46 10.11 67.02
CA LYS A 597 -19.08 10.20 67.51
C LYS A 597 -18.31 8.96 67.02
N PRO A 598 -17.31 9.09 66.12
CA PRO A 598 -16.70 10.31 65.57
C PRO A 598 -17.59 11.07 64.56
N LYS A 599 -17.26 12.34 64.30
CA LYS A 599 -17.90 13.14 63.24
C LYS A 599 -17.43 12.65 61.87
N TYR A 600 -18.36 12.23 61.03
CA TYR A 600 -18.09 11.76 59.67
C TYR A 600 -18.26 12.90 58.66
N ILE A 601 -17.53 12.84 57.55
CA ILE A 601 -17.68 13.75 56.40
C ILE A 601 -18.29 12.94 55.25
N LEU A 602 -19.52 13.25 54.88
CA LEU A 602 -20.25 12.63 53.79
C LEU A 602 -20.04 13.44 52.51
N HIS A 603 -19.33 12.87 51.55
CA HIS A 603 -19.23 13.42 50.20
C HIS A 603 -20.45 13.00 49.39
N VAL A 604 -21.30 13.96 49.04
CA VAL A 604 -22.65 13.74 48.50
C VAL A 604 -22.88 14.53 47.22
N SER A 605 -23.77 14.02 46.37
CA SER A 605 -24.34 14.78 45.25
C SER A 605 -25.32 15.84 45.75
N ALA A 606 -25.68 16.81 44.90
CA ALA A 606 -26.67 17.83 45.25
C ALA A 606 -28.01 17.25 45.70
N TYR A 607 -28.52 16.21 45.03
CA TYR A 607 -29.78 15.56 45.41
C TYR A 607 -29.71 14.89 46.78
N GLN A 608 -28.61 14.18 47.05
CA GLN A 608 -28.35 13.58 48.35
C GLN A 608 -28.23 14.64 49.45
N MET A 609 -27.60 15.76 49.15
CA MET A 609 -27.44 16.87 50.08
C MET A 609 -28.78 17.50 50.46
N VAL A 610 -29.68 17.76 49.49
CA VAL A 610 -31.02 18.29 49.77
C VAL A 610 -31.80 17.34 50.69
N ILE A 611 -31.77 16.04 50.39
CA ILE A 611 -32.46 15.02 51.18
C ILE A 611 -31.93 14.95 52.61
N LEU A 612 -30.61 14.94 52.79
CA LEU A 612 -30.00 14.85 54.12
C LEU A 612 -30.23 16.11 54.97
N LEU A 613 -30.28 17.29 54.36
CA LEU A 613 -30.54 18.55 55.06
C LEU A 613 -31.98 18.65 55.59
N LEU A 614 -32.95 17.93 55.02
CA LEU A 614 -34.32 17.88 55.56
C LEU A 614 -34.38 17.37 57.00
N PHE A 615 -33.46 16.47 57.37
CA PHE A 615 -33.41 15.91 58.72
C PHE A 615 -32.96 16.91 59.79
N ASN A 616 -32.42 18.07 59.39
CA ASN A 616 -32.16 19.16 60.33
C ASN A 616 -33.45 19.85 60.80
N LYS A 617 -34.55 19.74 60.04
CA LYS A 617 -35.87 20.29 60.44
C LYS A 617 -36.65 19.32 61.31
N LEU A 618 -36.74 18.05 60.90
CA LEU A 618 -37.45 16.98 61.63
C LEU A 618 -36.64 15.68 61.58
N PRO A 619 -36.59 14.89 62.67
CA PRO A 619 -35.79 13.67 62.75
C PRO A 619 -36.33 12.50 61.93
N THR A 620 -37.63 12.51 61.62
CA THR A 620 -38.34 11.46 60.88
C THR A 620 -39.26 12.10 59.85
N TRP A 621 -39.27 11.57 58.64
CA TRP A 621 -40.12 12.02 57.54
C TRP A 621 -40.75 10.82 56.83
N THR A 622 -41.90 11.03 56.17
CA THR A 622 -42.42 10.04 55.21
C THR A 622 -41.85 10.28 53.81
N VAL A 623 -41.74 9.22 53.01
CA VAL A 623 -41.20 9.31 51.64
C VAL A 623 -42.00 10.30 50.79
N GLU A 624 -43.34 10.32 50.92
CA GLU A 624 -44.23 11.29 50.26
C GLU A 624 -43.91 12.74 50.66
N GLN A 625 -43.84 13.03 51.96
CA GLN A 625 -43.54 14.38 52.46
C GLN A 625 -42.14 14.87 52.02
N MET A 626 -41.15 13.97 51.98
CA MET A 626 -39.81 14.31 51.50
C MET A 626 -39.81 14.62 50.01
N GLN A 627 -40.59 13.88 49.21
CA GLN A 627 -40.71 14.16 47.79
C GLN A 627 -41.37 15.52 47.54
N ASP A 628 -42.45 15.83 48.26
CA ASP A 628 -43.15 17.10 48.15
C ASP A 628 -42.29 18.30 48.57
N GLU A 629 -41.49 18.16 49.63
CA GLU A 629 -40.62 19.25 50.09
C GLU A 629 -39.41 19.46 49.16
N THR A 630 -38.87 18.38 48.57
CA THR A 630 -37.71 18.48 47.66
C THR A 630 -38.07 18.83 46.22
N GLN A 631 -39.31 18.52 45.79
CA GLN A 631 -39.79 18.64 44.40
C GLN A 631 -38.90 17.89 43.38
N ILE A 632 -38.19 16.86 43.81
CA ILE A 632 -37.39 16.00 42.91
C ILE A 632 -38.34 15.03 42.19
N LYS A 633 -38.10 14.80 40.89
CA LYS A 633 -38.86 13.82 40.10
C LYS A 633 -38.85 12.43 40.78
N SER A 634 -40.03 11.79 40.91
CA SER A 634 -40.22 10.53 41.64
C SER A 634 -39.17 9.46 41.32
N ASP A 635 -38.92 9.20 40.04
CA ASP A 635 -37.93 8.20 39.59
C ASP A 635 -36.54 8.47 40.18
N LEU A 636 -36.09 9.74 40.13
CA LEU A 636 -34.76 10.12 40.59
C LEU A 636 -34.71 10.16 42.13
N PHE A 637 -35.79 10.61 42.76
CA PHE A 637 -35.90 10.68 44.21
C PHE A 637 -35.78 9.30 44.86
N LEU A 638 -36.54 8.30 44.39
CA LEU A 638 -36.50 6.94 44.92
C LEU A 638 -35.13 6.28 44.73
N GLN A 639 -34.43 6.56 43.62
CA GLN A 639 -33.07 6.07 43.38
C GLN A 639 -32.06 6.63 44.37
N VAL A 640 -32.11 7.95 44.58
CA VAL A 640 -31.21 8.62 45.52
C VAL A 640 -31.50 8.15 46.95
N LEU A 641 -32.78 7.99 47.30
CA LEU A 641 -33.20 7.47 48.59
C LEU A 641 -32.74 6.02 48.80
N CYS A 642 -32.88 5.16 47.79
CA CYS A 642 -32.39 3.79 47.79
C CYS A 642 -30.86 3.73 48.05
N LEU A 643 -30.07 4.56 47.36
CA LEU A 643 -28.63 4.66 47.63
C LEU A 643 -28.31 5.08 49.07
N LEU A 644 -29.05 6.05 49.60
CA LEU A 644 -28.87 6.53 50.98
C LEU A 644 -29.25 5.45 52.00
N LEU A 645 -30.32 4.68 51.77
CA LEU A 645 -30.70 3.53 52.60
C LEU A 645 -29.65 2.42 52.55
N LYS A 646 -29.18 2.03 51.36
CA LYS A 646 -28.09 1.04 51.21
C LYS A 646 -26.80 1.50 51.88
N SER A 647 -26.54 2.80 51.91
CA SER A 647 -25.36 3.37 52.60
C SER A 647 -25.47 3.35 54.13
N LYS A 648 -26.64 2.97 54.68
CA LYS A 648 -26.98 2.92 56.11
C LYS A 648 -26.89 4.28 56.84
N VAL A 649 -26.82 5.39 56.10
CA VAL A 649 -26.83 6.74 56.69
C VAL A 649 -28.23 7.13 57.17
N ILE A 650 -29.25 6.61 56.48
CA ILE A 650 -30.66 6.70 56.85
C ILE A 650 -31.21 5.28 57.02
N THR A 651 -32.20 5.13 57.90
CA THR A 651 -32.89 3.87 58.14
C THR A 651 -34.39 4.06 58.03
N SER A 652 -35.11 2.99 57.71
CA SER A 652 -36.57 2.96 57.72
C SER A 652 -37.02 1.88 58.70
N PRO A 653 -37.91 2.18 59.67
CA PRO A 653 -38.46 1.16 60.57
C PRO A 653 -39.19 0.03 59.84
N GLN A 654 -39.62 0.27 58.60
CA GLN A 654 -40.36 -0.68 57.78
C GLN A 654 -39.46 -1.57 56.90
N ILE A 655 -38.13 -1.38 56.92
CA ILE A 655 -37.17 -2.14 56.11
C ILE A 655 -36.10 -2.73 57.04
N ASN A 656 -35.92 -4.05 57.02
CA ASN A 656 -34.87 -4.69 57.81
C ASN A 656 -33.49 -4.37 57.23
N GLU A 657 -32.50 -4.17 58.10
CA GLU A 657 -31.13 -3.87 57.64
C GLU A 657 -30.48 -5.01 56.84
N ASP A 658 -30.92 -6.25 57.06
CA ASP A 658 -30.44 -7.45 56.36
C ASP A 658 -31.03 -7.59 54.95
N GLU A 659 -32.11 -6.85 54.64
CA GLU A 659 -32.75 -6.80 53.31
C GLU A 659 -32.11 -5.74 52.39
N LEU A 660 -31.16 -4.94 52.90
CA LEU A 660 -30.45 -3.90 52.13
C LEU A 660 -29.24 -4.46 51.39
N ASP A 661 -29.45 -5.48 50.56
CA ASP A 661 -28.43 -6.13 49.74
C ASP A 661 -28.34 -5.55 48.31
N GLU A 662 -27.66 -6.24 47.39
CA GLU A 662 -27.58 -5.82 45.99
C GLU A 662 -28.95 -5.88 45.28
N ASP A 663 -29.86 -6.74 45.74
CA ASP A 663 -31.17 -6.98 45.13
C ASP A 663 -32.24 -5.95 45.55
N PHE A 664 -32.04 -5.25 46.67
CA PHE A 664 -32.90 -4.13 47.08
C PHE A 664 -32.97 -3.03 46.02
N LYS A 665 -34.17 -2.70 45.54
CA LYS A 665 -34.39 -1.74 44.44
C LYS A 665 -35.30 -0.59 44.83
N GLU A 666 -35.29 0.43 43.98
CA GLU A 666 -36.19 1.59 44.05
C GLU A 666 -37.68 1.21 44.14
N ALA A 667 -38.08 0.07 43.57
CA ALA A 667 -39.45 -0.44 43.58
C ALA A 667 -39.91 -0.98 44.94
N ASP A 668 -38.98 -1.31 45.84
CA ASP A 668 -39.28 -1.88 47.16
C ASP A 668 -39.61 -0.79 48.19
N ILE A 669 -39.38 0.48 47.83
CA ILE A 669 -39.67 1.65 48.66
C ILE A 669 -41.09 2.14 48.37
N LYS A 670 -41.95 2.13 49.40
CA LYS A 670 -43.31 2.68 49.32
C LYS A 670 -43.36 4.12 49.83
N MET A 671 -44.26 4.92 49.27
CA MET A 671 -44.41 6.34 49.61
C MET A 671 -44.84 6.59 51.07
N ASN A 672 -45.49 5.62 51.70
CA ASN A 672 -45.92 5.70 53.09
C ASN A 672 -44.85 5.25 54.11
N TYR A 673 -43.66 4.83 53.66
CA TYR A 673 -42.59 4.43 54.56
C TYR A 673 -42.02 5.64 55.31
N GLN A 674 -41.63 5.42 56.56
CA GLN A 674 -40.97 6.43 57.37
C GLN A 674 -39.46 6.25 57.24
N VAL A 675 -38.75 7.36 57.10
CA VAL A 675 -37.31 7.42 56.99
C VAL A 675 -36.79 8.31 58.10
N GLN A 676 -35.74 7.85 58.78
CA GLN A 676 -35.07 8.56 59.86
C GLN A 676 -33.55 8.47 59.70
N VAL A 677 -32.83 9.37 60.37
CA VAL A 677 -31.36 9.32 60.42
C VAL A 677 -30.91 8.14 61.27
N ALA A 678 -29.89 7.41 60.82
CA ALA A 678 -29.34 6.28 61.58
C ALA A 678 -28.73 6.76 62.91
N THR A 679 -29.23 6.25 64.05
CA THR A 679 -28.74 6.60 65.40
C THR A 679 -27.35 6.02 65.70
N GLU A 680 -26.98 4.88 65.10
CA GLU A 680 -25.68 4.24 65.24
C GLU A 680 -24.99 3.97 63.89
N TYR A 681 -24.40 4.99 63.28
CA TYR A 681 -23.60 4.82 62.07
C TYR A 681 -22.12 4.57 62.38
N LYS A 682 -21.56 3.43 61.93
CA LYS A 682 -20.16 3.05 62.11
C LYS A 682 -19.48 2.78 60.76
N SER A 683 -18.44 3.54 60.45
CA SER A 683 -17.58 3.31 59.27
C SER A 683 -16.10 3.34 59.65
N LYS A 684 -15.29 2.53 58.93
CA LYS A 684 -13.81 2.49 59.08
C LYS A 684 -13.14 3.77 58.57
N LYS A 685 -13.82 4.57 57.73
CA LYS A 685 -13.29 5.81 57.14
C LYS A 685 -14.04 7.02 57.70
N ILE A 686 -13.32 8.09 58.02
CA ILE A 686 -13.91 9.37 58.47
C ILE A 686 -14.59 10.11 57.31
N LYS A 687 -14.00 10.07 56.11
CA LYS A 687 -14.59 10.60 54.88
C LYS A 687 -15.23 9.46 54.08
N ILE A 688 -16.53 9.57 53.84
CA ILE A 688 -17.32 8.56 53.15
C ILE A 688 -17.83 9.14 51.84
N ASN A 689 -17.58 8.42 50.74
CA ASN A 689 -18.10 8.83 49.44
C ASN A 689 -19.46 8.17 49.19
N LEU A 690 -20.53 8.96 49.25
CA LEU A 690 -21.88 8.55 48.91
C LEU A 690 -22.25 8.95 47.47
N ASN A 691 -21.46 9.80 46.83
CA ASN A 691 -21.65 10.27 45.47
C ASN A 691 -21.25 9.16 44.46
N VAL A 692 -22.09 8.12 44.40
CA VAL A 692 -21.98 7.02 43.45
C VAL A 692 -22.92 7.32 42.26
N PRO A 693 -22.44 7.23 41.01
CA PRO A 693 -23.28 7.47 39.84
C PRO A 693 -24.41 6.42 39.74
N LEU A 694 -25.60 6.89 39.38
CA LEU A 694 -26.79 6.05 39.19
C LEU A 694 -26.74 5.34 37.83
N LYS A 695 -26.70 3.99 37.84
CA LYS A 695 -26.61 3.15 36.63
C LYS A 695 -27.74 3.42 35.61
N SER A 696 -28.97 3.62 36.08
CA SER A 696 -30.14 3.92 35.26
C SER A 696 -30.06 5.29 34.57
N VAL A 697 -29.47 6.28 35.25
CA VAL A 697 -29.22 7.61 34.69
C VAL A 697 -28.15 7.54 33.60
N GLU A 698 -27.10 6.74 33.80
CA GLU A 698 -26.05 6.54 32.80
C GLU A 698 -26.56 5.90 31.51
N GLN A 699 -27.48 4.94 31.59
CA GLN A 699 -28.10 4.31 30.41
C GLN A 699 -28.95 5.32 29.62
N LYS A 700 -29.86 6.04 30.30
CA LYS A 700 -30.67 7.10 29.67
C LYS A 700 -29.81 8.20 29.04
N ASP A 701 -28.68 8.51 29.69
CA ASP A 701 -27.68 9.46 29.22
C ASP A 701 -27.01 9.05 27.91
N ILE A 702 -26.80 7.74 27.69
CA ILE A 702 -26.20 7.19 26.47
C ILE A 702 -27.23 7.18 25.35
N GLU A 703 -28.46 6.75 25.63
CA GLU A 703 -29.57 6.77 24.66
C GLU A 703 -29.88 8.20 24.18
N GLY A 704 -29.95 9.16 25.10
CA GLY A 704 -30.14 10.57 24.77
C GLY A 704 -29.01 11.14 23.91
N LEU A 705 -27.76 10.66 24.13
CA LEU A 705 -26.63 11.06 23.31
C LEU A 705 -26.73 10.54 21.88
N HIS A 706 -27.12 9.27 21.70
CA HIS A 706 -27.36 8.69 20.37
C HIS A 706 -28.45 9.45 19.60
N ARG A 707 -29.56 9.79 20.28
CA ARG A 707 -30.62 10.61 19.68
C ARG A 707 -30.11 11.98 19.23
N THR A 708 -29.31 12.63 20.07
CA THR A 708 -28.71 13.94 19.75
C THR A 708 -27.78 13.86 18.55
N ILE A 709 -27.00 12.78 18.42
CA ILE A 709 -26.14 12.53 17.25
C ILE A 709 -26.98 12.42 15.98
N ASP A 710 -28.07 11.66 16.00
CA ASP A 710 -28.94 11.49 14.83
C ASP A 710 -29.64 12.79 14.41
N GLU A 711 -30.03 13.63 15.38
CA GLU A 711 -30.60 14.96 15.13
C GLU A 711 -29.54 15.92 14.53
N ASP A 712 -28.33 15.94 15.10
CA ASP A 712 -27.21 16.74 14.59
C ASP A 712 -26.82 16.34 13.16
N ARG A 713 -26.78 15.03 12.86
CA ARG A 713 -26.51 14.53 11.50
C ARG A 713 -27.52 15.07 10.48
N LYS A 714 -28.80 15.12 10.83
CA LYS A 714 -29.85 15.69 9.94
C LYS A 714 -29.59 17.17 9.67
N MET A 715 -29.25 17.95 10.69
CA MET A 715 -28.95 19.38 10.54
C MET A 715 -27.69 19.62 9.70
N VAL A 716 -26.63 18.84 9.93
CA VAL A 716 -25.38 18.92 9.15
C VAL A 716 -25.61 18.53 7.68
N ILE A 717 -26.41 17.50 7.42
CA ILE A 717 -26.80 17.11 6.04
C ILE A 717 -27.59 18.23 5.37
N GLN A 718 -28.59 18.82 6.05
CA GLN A 718 -29.35 19.94 5.50
C GLN A 718 -28.44 21.13 5.15
N ALA A 719 -27.54 21.52 6.07
CA ALA A 719 -26.59 22.60 5.83
C ALA A 719 -25.60 22.29 4.68
N ALA A 720 -25.17 21.03 4.54
CA ALA A 720 -24.34 20.59 3.42
C ALA A 720 -25.09 20.71 2.08
N ILE A 721 -26.32 20.20 2.02
CA ILE A 721 -27.18 20.31 0.82
C ILE A 721 -27.37 21.77 0.41
N VAL A 722 -27.74 22.65 1.36
CA VAL A 722 -27.96 24.08 1.08
C VAL A 722 -26.67 24.75 0.58
N ARG A 723 -25.52 24.48 1.18
CA ARG A 723 -24.22 25.03 0.72
C ARG A 723 -23.89 24.59 -0.70
N THR A 724 -24.07 23.30 -1.01
CA THR A 724 -23.80 22.75 -2.34
C THR A 724 -24.76 23.33 -3.38
N MET A 725 -26.06 23.36 -3.07
CA MET A 725 -27.08 23.89 -3.98
C MET A 725 -26.94 25.39 -4.21
N LYS A 726 -26.55 26.17 -3.18
CA LYS A 726 -26.23 27.59 -3.32
C LYS A 726 -25.04 27.83 -4.26
N ALA A 727 -24.04 26.95 -4.26
CA ALA A 727 -22.88 27.08 -5.14
C ALA A 727 -23.18 26.66 -6.58
N ARG A 728 -23.96 25.58 -6.77
CA ARG A 728 -24.24 25.00 -8.10
C ARG A 728 -25.49 25.57 -8.78
N GLN A 729 -26.42 26.16 -8.02
CA GLN A 729 -27.73 26.69 -8.43
C GLN A 729 -28.72 25.66 -9.00
N THR A 730 -28.25 24.75 -9.85
CA THR A 730 -29.02 23.62 -10.38
C THR A 730 -28.14 22.36 -10.37
N LEU A 731 -28.68 21.24 -9.91
CA LEU A 731 -27.93 19.99 -9.83
C LEU A 731 -28.86 18.77 -9.94
N LYS A 732 -28.39 17.73 -10.63
CA LYS A 732 -29.10 16.44 -10.64
C LYS A 732 -29.07 15.79 -9.27
N HIS A 733 -30.16 15.14 -8.88
CA HIS A 733 -30.31 14.48 -7.58
C HIS A 733 -29.18 13.48 -7.29
N ALA A 734 -28.75 12.69 -8.28
CA ALA A 734 -27.63 11.74 -8.15
C ALA A 734 -26.29 12.44 -7.83
N LEU A 735 -25.99 13.54 -8.54
CA LEU A 735 -24.75 14.29 -8.34
C LEU A 735 -24.77 15.03 -7.00
N LEU A 736 -25.92 15.58 -6.59
CA LEU A 736 -26.08 16.19 -5.27
C LEU A 736 -25.80 15.17 -4.15
N MET A 737 -26.33 13.96 -4.25
CA MET A 737 -26.06 12.91 -3.27
C MET A 737 -24.57 12.59 -3.20
N GLN A 738 -23.89 12.45 -4.34
CA GLN A 738 -22.46 12.16 -4.38
C GLN A 738 -21.62 13.28 -3.76
N GLU A 739 -21.91 14.54 -4.08
CA GLU A 739 -21.17 15.71 -3.55
C GLU A 739 -21.39 15.88 -2.04
N VAL A 740 -22.62 15.64 -1.55
CA VAL A 740 -22.94 15.65 -0.10
C VAL A 740 -22.23 14.52 0.64
N ILE A 741 -22.21 13.30 0.09
CA ILE A 741 -21.48 12.17 0.68
C ILE A 741 -19.98 12.48 0.75
N GLN A 742 -19.41 13.02 -0.33
CA GLN A 742 -17.99 13.37 -0.38
C GLN A 742 -17.64 14.45 0.66
N GLN A 743 -18.46 15.50 0.77
CA GLN A 743 -18.24 16.58 1.73
C GLN A 743 -18.32 16.11 3.19
N LEU A 744 -19.22 15.17 3.50
CA LEU A 744 -19.46 14.68 4.86
C LEU A 744 -18.58 13.49 5.26
N SER A 745 -17.94 12.83 4.30
CA SER A 745 -17.12 11.61 4.50
C SER A 745 -16.00 11.75 5.54
N SER A 746 -15.51 12.97 5.77
CA SER A 746 -14.52 13.26 6.80
C SER A 746 -15.05 13.17 8.24
N ARG A 747 -16.38 13.26 8.43
CA ARG A 747 -17.04 13.28 9.74
C ARG A 747 -17.86 12.01 9.99
N PHE A 748 -18.67 11.60 9.02
CA PHE A 748 -19.48 10.39 9.08
C PHE A 748 -19.96 9.98 7.68
N LYS A 749 -20.46 8.75 7.55
CA LYS A 749 -21.02 8.25 6.29
C LYS A 749 -22.55 8.42 6.27
N PRO A 750 -23.10 9.42 5.55
CA PRO A 750 -24.53 9.67 5.57
C PRO A 750 -25.31 8.56 4.84
N LYS A 751 -26.37 8.06 5.49
CA LYS A 751 -27.27 7.05 4.90
C LYS A 751 -28.13 7.70 3.81
N ILE A 752 -28.20 7.09 2.63
CA ILE A 752 -28.98 7.60 1.47
C ILE A 752 -30.44 7.94 1.83
N PRO A 753 -31.18 7.11 2.60
CA PRO A 753 -32.55 7.44 3.01
C PRO A 753 -32.66 8.75 3.81
N VAL A 754 -31.65 9.05 4.64
CA VAL A 754 -31.63 10.28 5.45
C VAL A 754 -31.37 11.50 4.57
N ILE A 755 -30.48 11.40 3.58
CA ILE A 755 -30.24 12.48 2.61
C ILE A 755 -31.53 12.80 1.84
N LYS A 756 -32.23 11.78 1.33
CA LYS A 756 -33.51 11.95 0.62
C LYS A 756 -34.53 12.68 1.50
N LYS A 757 -34.70 12.22 2.74
CA LYS A 757 -35.61 12.86 3.71
C LYS A 757 -35.21 14.32 3.99
N CYS A 758 -33.91 14.64 4.06
CA CYS A 758 -33.44 16.01 4.22
C CYS A 758 -33.71 16.87 2.97
N ILE A 759 -33.62 16.31 1.76
CA ILE A 759 -33.99 17.01 0.52
C ILE A 759 -35.48 17.34 0.53
N ASP A 760 -36.34 16.37 0.90
CA ASP A 760 -37.79 16.58 0.97
C ASP A 760 -38.13 17.70 1.97
N ILE A 761 -37.51 17.69 3.16
CA ILE A 761 -37.65 18.77 4.16
C ILE A 761 -37.18 20.13 3.60
N LEU A 762 -36.12 20.18 2.80
CA LEU A 762 -35.62 21.43 2.21
C LEU A 762 -36.50 21.94 1.06
N ILE A 763 -37.21 21.05 0.36
CA ILE A 763 -38.24 21.42 -0.61
C ILE A 763 -39.46 22.00 0.12
N GLU A 764 -39.92 21.35 1.20
CA GLU A 764 -41.02 21.85 2.04
C GLU A 764 -40.71 23.22 2.65
N LYS A 765 -39.44 23.47 3.00
CA LYS A 765 -38.96 24.76 3.52
C LYS A 765 -38.63 25.79 2.42
N GLU A 766 -38.96 25.51 1.15
CA GLU A 766 -38.75 26.40 0.01
C GLU A 766 -37.29 26.79 -0.26
N TYR A 767 -36.31 26.01 0.24
CA TYR A 767 -34.90 26.19 -0.13
C TYR A 767 -34.58 25.60 -1.51
N LEU A 768 -35.33 24.57 -1.92
CA LEU A 768 -35.12 23.81 -3.15
C LEU A 768 -36.44 23.59 -3.89
N GLU A 769 -36.38 23.49 -5.22
CA GLU A 769 -37.49 23.12 -6.08
C GLU A 769 -37.09 21.98 -7.02
N ARG A 770 -38.04 21.09 -7.37
CA ARG A 770 -37.85 20.17 -8.49
C ARG A 770 -38.25 20.86 -9.78
N GLN A 771 -37.39 20.80 -10.79
CA GLN A 771 -37.67 21.44 -12.07
C GLN A 771 -38.89 20.79 -12.74
N THR A 772 -39.78 21.61 -13.29
CA THR A 772 -41.09 21.20 -13.83
C THR A 772 -40.99 20.20 -14.99
N ASN A 773 -39.89 20.26 -15.76
CA ASN A 773 -39.66 19.41 -16.93
C ASN A 773 -38.78 18.17 -16.63
N GLU A 774 -37.99 18.18 -15.55
CA GLU A 774 -37.12 17.06 -15.15
C GLU A 774 -37.15 16.89 -13.62
N LYS A 775 -37.91 15.89 -13.12
CA LYS A 775 -38.04 15.62 -11.67
C LYS A 775 -36.74 15.23 -10.96
N ASP A 776 -35.70 14.90 -11.73
CA ASP A 776 -34.36 14.54 -11.26
C ASP A 776 -33.44 15.74 -11.11
N VAL A 777 -33.84 16.94 -11.57
CA VAL A 777 -33.08 18.18 -11.42
C VAL A 777 -33.67 19.01 -10.28
N LEU A 778 -32.79 19.37 -9.35
CA LEU A 778 -33.11 20.27 -8.24
C LEU A 778 -32.58 21.66 -8.58
N ARG A 779 -33.36 22.68 -8.24
CA ARG A 779 -33.01 24.10 -8.34
C ARG A 779 -33.00 24.72 -6.95
N TYR A 780 -32.04 25.60 -6.71
CA TYR A 780 -31.95 26.39 -5.48
C TYR A 780 -32.81 27.66 -5.60
N LEU A 781 -33.57 27.98 -4.55
CA LEU A 781 -34.58 29.05 -4.56
C LEU A 781 -34.21 30.30 -3.75
N ALA A 782 -33.26 30.22 -2.80
CA ALA A 782 -33.10 31.21 -1.71
C ALA A 782 -31.93 32.19 -1.85
#